data_AF-A0A7J3KTD1-F1
#
_entry.id   AF-A0A7J3KTD1-F1
#
_cell.length_a   1.000
_cell.length_b   1.000
_cell.length_c   1.000
_cell.angle_alpha   90.00
_cell.angle_beta   90.00
_cell.angle_gamma   90.00
#
_symmetry.space_group_name_H-M   'P 1'
#
loop_
_entity.id
_entity.type
_entity.pdbx_description
1 polymer ?
#
loop_
_entity_poly.entity_id
_entity_poly.type
_entity_poly.pdbx_seq_one_letter_code
_entity_poly.pdbx_strand_id
1 'polypeptide(L)'
;MLSIREIERRLIDFLASSFIDFRSIDSWIHNGSRITLPYFLRVSPDDILRFENTLNLDSIGGARWLLRIDITGNGLLIVDGKPYQGIDNYHRIAILEPGIRHIALESSSRRLFGENPWMFSFIASNTSAVLWDEFSLALTLIDLLSLSQSCRDITPYLSKAASYIDLAPSVSQLYALARTLYGFLFIEGSPEYSALRWDVGYIASVYGEKVIDGTLEDIPKPSIDEVRETGRSVLEALNDILVDDDRDGAIYLFGHSHIDTAWLWPFSETKRKIKRTFSTIARLASLGYRFTYVQSGAQNYRWIEDDEALFDTVKRMVEDGLWLPVGGMWVESDTQLISGESLARQFLYGQRYFEEKFGRRCRIGWLPDSFGFSAQLPQVMRKSGIEIFVTHKVMWNDTNEFPYHAFIWEGLDGSRVLGHIIVSSYNGIVTASELYNMWSRYKQKGIAPAVYSYGYGDGGGGPTFTMLERLKILKKLRFLPRLIDSPSEDEYIEALRRVGESLPVWRGEIYNEYHRGVYTTNIRIKQLMSRAECEAIWAETVSTIADILGVAVYPYIEVKDAWERILRCQFHDVLPGSSNREVYEEAYDDLGRALENLSRITESSLMSIANSIDARTGCIIVFNRLPWMVKAILELPKSFYETYDGKPVDTQLMDNYSIILVDIPPLGYTTLIPVEKGSTASGVIVEEVSDGVILENDYLKVKIDREGYIESIYDKELREEFLSDISNVIEIHVDKPGRFDAWDIEKTAVEAHGVKPEVVEGASIVMKGPIAARVRSRYRYRSSTIDQYITMYKGSRLIRVDVEMDWCEKNRLVKVWFKPDVKTDHAYFEIPFGVVERSAIIRDSRDEAMFEVPALRWMDISDGCKGLAIISPDRHGYTVRDGRIGLSLVKSPSMPNPWSDLGFIKATYYVYPHQGDYRVGEVYKRAYEVWSGARWVTKDSIGGFLPPTGSFIEVPNGVVIECIKLSEDRRGIVVRLYEVDGSGKSFDLKLPGYFDIYESNILEDIVERIATNKDTVNLRFKPFEVKTIVLSRSF
;
A
#
# COMPACT_ATOMS: atom_id res chain seq x y z
N MET A 1 -43.62 -30.06 12.13
CA MET A 1 -42.38 -29.30 11.86
C MET A 1 -42.37 -28.14 12.85
N LEU A 2 -41.28 -27.98 13.60
CA LEU A 2 -41.14 -26.92 14.59
C LEU A 2 -41.09 -25.57 13.88
N SER A 3 -41.56 -24.50 14.52
CA SER A 3 -41.38 -23.15 13.99
C SER A 3 -39.91 -22.70 14.11
N ILE A 4 -39.44 -21.76 13.28
CA ILE A 4 -38.07 -21.23 13.37
C ILE A 4 -37.75 -20.71 14.79
N ARG A 5 -38.70 -20.01 15.42
CA ARG A 5 -38.55 -19.49 16.80
C ARG A 5 -38.48 -20.59 17.86
N GLU A 6 -39.11 -21.73 17.59
CA GLU A 6 -39.05 -22.91 18.46
C GLU A 6 -37.71 -23.64 18.29
N ILE A 7 -37.23 -23.79 17.04
CA ILE A 7 -35.90 -24.32 16.74
C ILE A 7 -34.84 -23.47 17.45
N GLU A 8 -34.87 -22.15 17.25
CA GLU A 8 -33.97 -21.20 17.90
C GLU A 8 -33.97 -21.36 19.43
N ARG A 9 -35.16 -21.43 20.05
CA ARG A 9 -35.27 -21.61 21.50
C ARG A 9 -34.53 -22.86 21.96
N ARG A 10 -34.81 -24.00 21.32
CA ARG A 10 -34.24 -25.29 21.69
C ARG A 10 -32.73 -25.32 21.49
N LEU A 11 -32.22 -24.74 20.40
CA LEU A 11 -30.78 -24.64 20.18
C LEU A 11 -30.07 -23.79 21.25
N ILE A 12 -30.69 -22.69 21.68
CA ILE A 12 -30.17 -21.86 22.78
C ILE A 12 -30.24 -22.61 24.11
N ASP A 13 -31.31 -23.37 24.37
CA ASP A 13 -31.44 -24.19 25.58
C ASP A 13 -30.35 -25.29 25.63
N PHE A 14 -30.05 -25.92 24.50
CA PHE A 14 -28.93 -26.87 24.38
C PHE A 14 -27.58 -26.19 24.60
N LEU A 15 -27.35 -25.02 23.98
CA LEU A 15 -26.13 -24.24 24.18
C LEU A 15 -25.94 -23.86 25.65
N ALA A 16 -26.97 -23.33 26.32
CA ALA A 16 -26.91 -22.97 27.73
C ALA A 16 -26.64 -24.20 28.60
N SER A 17 -27.27 -25.33 28.29
CA SER A 17 -27.11 -26.57 29.05
C SER A 17 -25.68 -27.16 28.97
N SER A 18 -24.88 -26.77 27.96
CA SER A 18 -23.47 -27.16 27.86
C SER A 18 -22.57 -26.51 28.91
N PHE A 19 -23.02 -25.42 29.56
CA PHE A 19 -22.29 -24.77 30.64
C PHE A 19 -22.46 -25.56 31.93
N ILE A 20 -21.35 -25.91 32.58
CA ILE A 20 -21.36 -26.75 33.79
C ILE A 20 -20.87 -26.02 35.04
N ASP A 21 -20.03 -24.99 34.86
CA ASP A 21 -19.53 -24.12 35.93
C ASP A 21 -19.34 -22.68 35.44
N PHE A 22 -19.47 -21.71 36.34
CA PHE A 22 -19.29 -20.29 36.10
C PHE A 22 -18.70 -19.61 37.34
N ARG A 23 -17.65 -18.81 37.16
CA ARG A 23 -17.00 -18.05 38.25
C ARG A 23 -16.71 -16.62 37.82
N SER A 24 -17.25 -15.66 38.54
CA SER A 24 -16.91 -14.25 38.38
C SER A 24 -15.48 -13.97 38.86
N ILE A 25 -14.78 -13.07 38.18
CA ILE A 25 -13.46 -12.57 38.59
C ILE A 25 -13.60 -11.08 38.88
N ASP A 26 -14.05 -10.77 40.10
CA ASP A 26 -14.46 -9.41 40.47
C ASP A 26 -13.29 -8.51 40.89
N SER A 27 -12.09 -9.08 41.09
CA SER A 27 -10.93 -8.31 41.53
C SER A 27 -9.64 -8.74 40.87
N TRP A 28 -8.78 -7.78 40.55
CA TRP A 28 -7.47 -7.95 39.91
C TRP A 28 -6.41 -7.15 40.66
N ILE A 29 -5.13 -7.45 40.43
CA ILE A 29 -4.00 -6.66 40.94
C ILE A 29 -3.55 -5.69 39.84
N HIS A 30 -3.50 -4.40 40.14
CA HIS A 30 -2.98 -3.35 39.27
C HIS A 30 -2.02 -2.45 40.07
N ASN A 31 -0.78 -2.27 39.62
CA ASN A 31 0.26 -1.51 40.31
C ASN A 31 0.44 -1.91 41.79
N GLY A 32 0.44 -3.22 42.07
CA GLY A 32 0.56 -3.77 43.42
C GLY A 32 -0.67 -3.59 44.32
N SER A 33 -1.74 -2.96 43.82
CA SER A 33 -2.98 -2.73 44.57
C SER A 33 -4.11 -3.59 44.03
N ARG A 34 -4.96 -4.10 44.91
CA ARG A 34 -6.18 -4.83 44.51
C ARG A 34 -7.24 -3.83 44.03
N ILE A 35 -7.76 -4.04 42.82
CA ILE A 35 -8.88 -3.30 42.25
C ILE A 35 -10.12 -4.20 42.16
N THR A 36 -11.30 -3.59 42.10
CA THR A 36 -12.58 -4.28 41.88
C THR A 36 -13.17 -3.84 40.54
N LEU A 37 -13.80 -4.76 39.81
CA LEU A 37 -14.48 -4.48 38.55
C LEU A 37 -15.94 -4.04 38.80
N PRO A 38 -16.49 -3.10 37.99
CA PRO A 38 -15.85 -2.42 36.88
C PRO A 38 -14.83 -1.36 37.36
N TYR A 39 -13.72 -1.25 36.65
CA TYR A 39 -12.63 -0.33 36.93
C TYR A 39 -12.44 0.66 35.77
N PHE A 40 -12.35 1.95 36.08
CA PHE A 40 -12.24 3.02 35.09
C PHE A 40 -11.02 3.89 35.37
N LEU A 41 -10.26 4.22 34.34
CA LEU A 41 -9.06 5.05 34.45
C LEU A 41 -8.97 6.01 33.28
N ARG A 42 -8.60 7.27 33.54
CA ARG A 42 -8.21 8.21 32.49
C ARG A 42 -6.75 7.93 32.12
N VAL A 43 -6.49 7.67 30.85
CA VAL A 43 -5.15 7.28 30.36
C VAL A 43 -4.86 7.91 29.01
N SER A 44 -3.57 8.05 28.73
CA SER A 44 -3.05 8.37 27.41
C SER A 44 -3.12 7.12 26.51
N PRO A 45 -3.10 7.29 25.17
CA PRO A 45 -3.17 6.16 24.24
C PRO A 45 -1.99 5.19 24.39
N ASP A 46 -0.83 5.71 24.76
CA ASP A 46 0.43 4.96 24.79
C ASP A 46 0.75 4.37 26.17
N ASP A 47 -0.07 4.69 27.18
CA ASP A 47 0.03 4.09 28.51
C ASP A 47 -0.28 2.60 28.42
N ILE A 48 0.63 1.77 28.96
CA ILE A 48 0.41 0.34 29.12
C ILE A 48 -0.01 0.05 30.55
N LEU A 49 -1.21 -0.51 30.70
CA LEU A 49 -1.80 -0.94 31.95
C LEU A 49 -1.59 -2.43 32.12
N ARG A 50 -1.19 -2.86 33.32
CA ARG A 50 -1.00 -4.27 33.64
C ARG A 50 -1.93 -4.71 34.76
N PHE A 51 -2.68 -5.79 34.52
CA PHE A 51 -3.60 -6.40 35.48
C PHE A 51 -3.23 -7.86 35.69
N GLU A 52 -3.15 -8.32 36.94
CA GLU A 52 -2.72 -9.68 37.26
C GLU A 52 -3.75 -10.43 38.12
N ASN A 53 -3.82 -11.74 37.94
CA ASN A 53 -4.65 -12.63 38.74
C ASN A 53 -4.09 -14.06 38.78
N THR A 54 -4.56 -14.87 39.72
CA THR A 54 -4.28 -16.32 39.76
C THR A 54 -5.61 -17.07 39.81
N LEU A 55 -5.79 -17.98 38.86
CA LEU A 55 -6.99 -18.81 38.73
C LEU A 55 -6.69 -20.23 39.20
N ASN A 56 -7.68 -20.88 39.81
CA ASN A 56 -7.65 -22.31 40.09
C ASN A 56 -8.79 -22.98 39.35
N LEU A 57 -8.46 -23.76 38.32
CA LEU A 57 -9.41 -24.34 37.36
C LEU A 57 -9.47 -25.85 37.52
N ASP A 58 -10.64 -26.40 37.80
CA ASP A 58 -10.79 -27.84 38.06
C ASP A 58 -10.75 -28.65 36.76
N SER A 59 -10.24 -29.88 36.84
CA SER A 59 -10.33 -30.83 35.73
C SER A 59 -11.71 -31.46 35.73
N ILE A 60 -12.54 -31.13 34.73
CA ILE A 60 -13.88 -31.70 34.58
C ILE A 60 -13.91 -32.49 33.27
N GLY A 61 -14.21 -33.79 33.33
CA GLY A 61 -14.06 -34.71 32.20
C GLY A 61 -14.85 -34.25 30.97
N GLY A 62 -14.14 -33.92 29.88
CA GLY A 62 -14.72 -33.45 28.61
C GLY A 62 -15.07 -31.96 28.55
N ALA A 63 -14.77 -31.19 29.59
CA ALA A 63 -15.00 -29.75 29.61
C ALA A 63 -13.73 -28.95 29.32
N ARG A 64 -13.89 -27.74 28.78
CA ARG A 64 -12.82 -26.75 28.68
C ARG A 64 -13.20 -25.48 29.43
N TRP A 65 -12.20 -24.78 29.96
CA TRP A 65 -12.40 -23.49 30.60
C TRP A 65 -12.27 -22.36 29.59
N LEU A 66 -13.24 -21.46 29.61
CA LEU A 66 -13.27 -20.21 28.86
C LEU A 66 -13.06 -19.06 29.83
N LEU A 67 -12.02 -18.24 29.61
CA LEU A 67 -11.81 -16.97 30.28
C LEU A 67 -12.32 -15.85 29.38
N ARG A 68 -13.31 -15.08 29.84
CA ARG A 68 -13.76 -13.87 29.17
C ARG A 68 -13.18 -12.63 29.85
N ILE A 69 -12.69 -11.69 29.04
CA ILE A 69 -12.23 -10.37 29.48
C ILE A 69 -12.98 -9.28 28.70
N ASP A 70 -13.72 -8.44 29.41
CA ASP A 70 -14.43 -7.28 28.85
C ASP A 70 -13.70 -5.98 29.22
N ILE A 71 -12.87 -5.50 28.29
CA ILE A 71 -12.18 -4.21 28.38
C ILE A 71 -12.59 -3.26 27.24
N THR A 72 -12.37 -1.96 27.43
CA THR A 72 -12.24 -0.98 26.35
C THR A 72 -10.78 -0.91 25.88
N GLY A 73 -10.56 -0.75 24.58
CA GLY A 73 -9.22 -0.79 24.01
C GLY A 73 -8.78 -2.22 23.65
N ASN A 74 -7.49 -2.49 23.72
CA ASN A 74 -6.90 -3.78 23.37
C ASN A 74 -5.88 -4.22 24.41
N GLY A 75 -5.53 -5.51 24.44
CA GLY A 75 -4.46 -6.02 25.27
C GLY A 75 -3.85 -7.33 24.80
N LEU A 76 -2.79 -7.74 25.48
CA LEU A 76 -2.13 -9.02 25.37
C LEU A 76 -2.39 -9.80 26.66
N LEU A 77 -3.08 -10.92 26.55
CA LEU A 77 -3.20 -11.90 27.63
C LEU A 77 -1.91 -12.71 27.69
N ILE A 78 -1.34 -12.78 28.89
CA ILE A 78 -0.17 -13.57 29.25
C ILE A 78 -0.64 -14.65 30.22
N VAL A 79 -0.29 -15.90 29.93
CA VAL A 79 -0.62 -17.06 30.78
C VAL A 79 0.68 -17.76 31.15
N ASP A 80 0.87 -17.99 32.45
CA ASP A 80 2.04 -18.65 33.03
C ASP A 80 3.37 -18.03 32.53
N GLY A 81 3.38 -16.69 32.42
CA GLY A 81 4.54 -15.89 32.00
C GLY A 81 4.79 -15.81 30.50
N LYS A 82 3.92 -16.39 29.65
CA LYS A 82 4.09 -16.40 28.18
C LYS A 82 2.97 -15.63 27.47
N PRO A 83 3.27 -14.86 26.40
CA PRO A 83 2.24 -14.32 25.52
C PRO A 83 1.28 -15.43 25.05
N TYR A 84 -0.02 -15.21 25.22
CA TYR A 84 -1.04 -16.24 24.97
C TYR A 84 -2.02 -15.85 23.87
N GLN A 85 -2.66 -14.68 23.95
CA GLN A 85 -3.50 -14.17 22.85
C GLN A 85 -3.73 -12.65 22.96
N GLY A 86 -4.07 -12.03 21.84
CA GLY A 86 -4.70 -10.72 21.86
C GLY A 86 -6.07 -10.74 22.54
N ILE A 87 -6.41 -9.64 23.22
CA ILE A 87 -7.75 -9.31 23.70
C ILE A 87 -8.17 -8.01 23.00
N ASP A 88 -9.24 -8.07 22.24
CA ASP A 88 -9.82 -6.93 21.51
C ASP A 88 -11.34 -7.10 21.42
N ASN A 89 -12.01 -6.31 20.57
CA ASN A 89 -13.46 -6.37 20.41
C ASN A 89 -13.97 -7.75 19.93
N TYR A 90 -13.14 -8.48 19.20
CA TYR A 90 -13.45 -9.77 18.58
C TYR A 90 -12.84 -10.96 19.34
N HIS A 91 -11.71 -10.76 20.02
CA HIS A 91 -10.96 -11.80 20.75
C HIS A 91 -11.15 -11.73 22.27
N ARG A 92 -12.40 -11.72 22.75
CA ARG A 92 -12.70 -11.57 24.19
C ARG A 92 -12.57 -12.83 25.03
N ILE A 93 -12.47 -14.01 24.39
CA ILE A 93 -12.53 -15.31 25.05
C ILE A 93 -11.24 -16.10 24.81
N ALA A 94 -10.61 -16.57 25.89
CA ALA A 94 -9.44 -17.43 25.88
C ALA A 94 -9.79 -18.83 26.39
N ILE A 95 -9.33 -19.88 25.72
CA ILE A 95 -9.42 -21.25 26.22
C ILE A 95 -8.27 -21.45 27.21
N LEU A 96 -8.54 -21.98 28.41
CA LEU A 96 -7.54 -22.27 29.43
C LEU A 96 -7.56 -23.75 29.81
N GLU A 97 -6.37 -24.29 30.06
CA GLU A 97 -6.19 -25.64 30.59
C GLU A 97 -6.43 -25.68 32.12
N PRO A 98 -6.98 -26.77 32.67
CA PRO A 98 -7.14 -26.95 34.11
C PRO A 98 -5.83 -26.78 34.91
N GLY A 99 -5.95 -26.51 36.20
CA GLY A 99 -4.85 -26.29 37.14
C GLY A 99 -4.78 -24.84 37.65
N ILE A 100 -3.73 -24.56 38.42
CA ILE A 100 -3.40 -23.20 38.86
C ILE A 100 -2.78 -22.46 37.67
N ARG A 101 -3.37 -21.31 37.30
CA ARG A 101 -2.92 -20.47 36.18
C ARG A 101 -2.62 -19.07 36.67
N HIS A 102 -1.43 -18.58 36.35
CA HIS A 102 -1.08 -17.18 36.59
C HIS A 102 -1.37 -16.39 35.32
N ILE A 103 -2.27 -15.41 35.41
CA ILE A 103 -2.67 -14.61 34.26
C ILE A 103 -2.30 -13.15 34.44
N ALA A 104 -1.87 -12.51 33.37
CA ALA A 104 -1.69 -11.07 33.30
C ALA A 104 -2.27 -10.52 32.00
N LEU A 105 -2.82 -9.32 32.05
CA LEU A 105 -3.33 -8.58 30.92
C LEU A 105 -2.54 -7.28 30.79
N GLU A 106 -1.80 -7.13 29.69
CA GLU A 106 -1.13 -5.88 29.32
C GLU A 106 -1.99 -5.15 28.29
N SER A 107 -2.54 -3.99 28.62
CA SER A 107 -3.59 -3.34 27.84
C SER A 107 -3.33 -1.85 27.62
N SER A 108 -3.82 -1.34 26.49
CA SER A 108 -3.84 0.08 26.13
C SER A 108 -5.26 0.56 25.87
N SER A 109 -5.50 1.85 26.03
CA SER A 109 -6.81 2.47 25.72
C SER A 109 -7.11 2.58 24.22
N ARG A 110 -6.10 2.48 23.34
CA ARG A 110 -6.32 2.43 21.89
C ARG A 110 -7.18 1.22 21.52
N ARG A 111 -8.27 1.47 20.80
CA ARG A 111 -9.14 0.44 20.22
C ARG A 111 -8.54 -0.16 18.96
N LEU A 112 -9.20 -1.18 18.41
CA LEU A 112 -8.69 -1.93 17.26
C LEU A 112 -8.40 -1.02 16.06
N PHE A 113 -9.23 -0.01 15.80
CA PHE A 113 -9.04 0.93 14.69
C PHE A 113 -8.36 2.24 15.13
N GLY A 114 -7.57 2.19 16.21
CA GLY A 114 -6.76 3.31 16.67
C GLY A 114 -7.52 4.39 17.44
N GLU A 115 -8.86 4.30 17.54
CA GLU A 115 -9.64 5.28 18.30
C GLU A 115 -9.22 5.26 19.76
N ASN A 116 -9.03 6.45 20.30
CA ASN A 116 -8.68 6.62 21.71
C ASN A 116 -9.72 7.50 22.42
N PRO A 117 -10.56 6.93 23.30
CA PRO A 117 -11.51 7.68 24.10
C PRO A 117 -10.86 8.41 25.29
N TRP A 118 -9.54 8.33 25.49
CA TRP A 118 -8.79 8.87 26.62
C TRP A 118 -9.20 8.27 27.98
N MET A 119 -9.85 7.11 27.93
CA MET A 119 -10.37 6.39 29.06
C MET A 119 -10.21 4.89 28.80
N PHE A 120 -9.67 4.19 29.79
CA PHE A 120 -9.66 2.75 29.83
C PHE A 120 -10.73 2.27 30.82
N SER A 121 -11.40 1.17 30.48
CA SER A 121 -12.42 0.56 31.30
C SER A 121 -12.21 -0.94 31.29
N PHE A 122 -11.98 -1.53 32.45
CA PHE A 122 -12.06 -2.96 32.67
C PHE A 122 -13.44 -3.25 33.27
N ILE A 123 -14.37 -3.68 32.42
CA ILE A 123 -15.78 -3.78 32.78
C ILE A 123 -16.04 -5.05 33.59
N ALA A 124 -15.59 -6.19 33.09
CA ALA A 124 -15.85 -7.48 33.72
C ALA A 124 -14.86 -8.56 33.27
N SER A 125 -14.76 -9.61 34.07
CA SER A 125 -14.01 -10.82 33.74
C SER A 125 -14.68 -12.03 34.39
N ASN A 126 -14.70 -13.16 33.71
CA ASN A 126 -15.27 -14.41 34.24
C ASN A 126 -14.60 -15.64 33.63
N THR A 127 -14.76 -16.77 34.31
CA THR A 127 -14.41 -18.09 33.78
C THR A 127 -15.64 -18.99 33.71
N SER A 128 -15.71 -19.84 32.70
CA SER A 128 -16.81 -20.77 32.52
C SER A 128 -16.32 -22.11 32.00
N ALA A 129 -16.78 -23.19 32.60
CA ALA A 129 -16.52 -24.53 32.09
C ALA A 129 -17.68 -24.94 31.17
N VAL A 130 -17.34 -25.39 29.96
CA VAL A 130 -18.31 -25.86 28.97
C VAL A 130 -17.98 -27.28 28.50
N LEU A 131 -19.01 -28.11 28.32
CA LEU A 131 -18.89 -29.39 27.61
C LEU A 131 -18.58 -29.08 26.14
N TRP A 132 -17.34 -29.37 25.74
CA TRP A 132 -16.75 -28.73 24.56
C TRP A 132 -17.45 -29.08 23.24
N ASP A 133 -17.76 -30.35 23.07
CA ASP A 133 -18.34 -30.86 21.83
C ASP A 133 -19.80 -30.39 21.68
N GLU A 134 -20.57 -30.42 22.76
CA GLU A 134 -21.95 -29.95 22.79
C GLU A 134 -22.05 -28.44 22.61
N PHE A 135 -21.17 -27.68 23.28
CA PHE A 135 -21.06 -26.24 23.10
C PHE A 135 -20.79 -25.87 21.63
N SER A 136 -19.79 -26.52 21.02
CA SER A 136 -19.38 -26.28 19.63
C SER A 136 -20.46 -26.69 18.62
N LEU A 137 -21.13 -27.82 18.86
CA LEU A 137 -22.25 -28.29 18.05
C LEU A 137 -23.43 -27.31 18.11
N ALA A 138 -23.81 -26.85 19.31
CA ALA A 138 -24.92 -25.93 19.49
C ALA A 138 -24.65 -24.58 18.81
N LEU A 139 -23.44 -24.02 18.94
CA LEU A 139 -23.04 -22.80 18.22
C LEU A 139 -23.15 -22.97 16.70
N THR A 140 -22.70 -24.11 16.18
CA THR A 140 -22.77 -24.38 14.74
C THR A 140 -24.22 -24.52 14.26
N LEU A 141 -25.10 -25.14 15.05
CA LEU A 141 -26.52 -25.24 14.72
C LEU A 141 -27.23 -23.89 14.68
N ILE A 142 -26.86 -22.97 15.57
CA ILE A 142 -27.38 -21.59 15.56
C ILE A 142 -26.92 -20.87 14.29
N ASP A 143 -25.68 -21.07 13.84
CA ASP A 143 -25.21 -20.58 12.53
C ASP A 143 -26.01 -21.18 11.36
N LEU A 144 -26.22 -22.51 11.35
CA LEU A 144 -27.03 -23.18 10.33
C LEU A 144 -28.49 -22.68 10.30
N LEU A 145 -29.05 -22.27 11.44
CA LEU A 145 -30.37 -21.65 11.49
C LEU A 145 -30.40 -20.34 10.70
N SER A 146 -29.32 -19.55 10.73
CA SER A 146 -29.19 -18.34 9.91
C SER A 146 -29.16 -18.69 8.41
N LEU A 147 -28.48 -19.79 8.02
CA LEU A 147 -28.49 -20.28 6.64
C LEU A 147 -29.90 -20.60 6.15
N SER A 148 -30.81 -21.04 7.02
CA SER A 148 -32.19 -21.36 6.64
C SER A 148 -32.97 -20.18 6.03
N GLN A 149 -32.51 -18.94 6.25
CA GLN A 149 -33.04 -17.75 5.60
C GLN A 149 -32.68 -17.69 4.10
N SER A 150 -31.49 -18.18 3.74
CA SER A 150 -30.96 -18.19 2.36
C SER A 150 -31.16 -19.55 1.66
N CYS A 151 -31.28 -20.64 2.41
CA CYS A 151 -31.47 -22.01 1.93
C CYS A 151 -32.56 -22.70 2.76
N ARG A 152 -33.82 -22.65 2.31
CA ARG A 152 -34.97 -23.21 3.06
C ARG A 152 -34.93 -24.73 3.21
N ASP A 153 -34.18 -25.42 2.35
CA ASP A 153 -34.10 -26.88 2.34
C ASP A 153 -33.40 -27.44 3.58
N ILE A 154 -32.65 -26.62 4.33
CA ILE A 154 -32.04 -27.04 5.60
C ILE A 154 -33.03 -27.06 6.78
N THR A 155 -34.14 -26.31 6.69
CA THR A 155 -35.10 -26.13 7.80
C THR A 155 -35.68 -27.45 8.33
N PRO A 156 -36.09 -28.43 7.50
CA PRO A 156 -36.61 -29.70 8.00
C PRO A 156 -35.60 -30.48 8.84
N TYR A 157 -34.31 -30.44 8.47
CA TYR A 157 -33.23 -31.12 9.19
C TYR A 157 -32.94 -30.43 10.52
N LEU A 158 -32.91 -29.09 10.55
CA LEU A 158 -32.79 -28.34 11.81
C LEU A 158 -34.00 -28.55 12.71
N SER A 159 -35.22 -28.65 12.15
CA SER A 159 -36.42 -29.00 12.90
C SER A 159 -36.33 -30.41 13.50
N LYS A 160 -35.78 -31.38 12.77
CA LYS A 160 -35.58 -32.76 13.25
C LYS A 160 -34.54 -32.78 14.37
N ALA A 161 -33.37 -32.17 14.15
CA ALA A 161 -32.32 -32.06 15.16
C ALA A 161 -32.83 -31.37 16.43
N ALA A 162 -33.51 -30.24 16.32
CA ALA A 162 -34.07 -29.53 17.46
C ALA A 162 -35.16 -30.32 18.19
N SER A 163 -35.85 -31.27 17.54
CA SER A 163 -36.88 -32.09 18.20
C SER A 163 -36.32 -33.06 19.25
N TYR A 164 -35.02 -33.38 19.18
CA TYR A 164 -34.32 -34.18 20.20
C TYR A 164 -33.87 -33.37 21.41
N ILE A 165 -34.00 -32.04 21.36
CA ILE A 165 -33.63 -31.17 22.47
C ILE A 165 -34.87 -30.98 23.35
N ASP A 166 -34.87 -31.67 24.48
CA ASP A 166 -35.85 -31.55 25.58
C ASP A 166 -35.18 -31.02 26.87
N LEU A 167 -34.07 -30.31 26.72
CA LEU A 167 -33.30 -29.75 27.82
C LEU A 167 -33.91 -28.44 28.30
N ALA A 168 -33.94 -28.25 29.62
CA ALA A 168 -34.30 -27.00 30.26
C ALA A 168 -33.10 -26.49 31.08
N PRO A 169 -32.34 -25.48 30.60
CA PRO A 169 -31.18 -24.97 31.32
C PRO A 169 -31.60 -24.25 32.60
N SER A 170 -30.75 -24.30 33.61
CA SER A 170 -30.98 -23.54 34.84
C SER A 170 -30.69 -22.04 34.69
N VAL A 171 -31.00 -21.25 35.73
CA VAL A 171 -30.75 -19.81 35.70
C VAL A 171 -29.23 -19.55 35.67
N SER A 172 -28.43 -20.32 36.41
CA SER A 172 -26.96 -20.18 36.38
C SER A 172 -26.37 -20.51 35.00
N GLN A 173 -26.91 -21.51 34.30
CA GLN A 173 -26.49 -21.86 32.94
C GLN A 173 -26.83 -20.78 31.91
N LEU A 174 -28.04 -20.21 31.97
CA LEU A 174 -28.44 -19.08 31.14
C LEU A 174 -27.61 -17.82 31.44
N TYR A 175 -27.29 -17.58 32.71
CA TYR A 175 -26.41 -16.49 33.11
C TYR A 175 -24.99 -16.69 32.58
N ALA A 176 -24.42 -17.89 32.73
CA ALA A 176 -23.11 -18.24 32.22
C ALA A 176 -23.04 -18.01 30.70
N LEU A 177 -23.99 -18.57 29.94
CA LEU A 177 -24.09 -18.32 28.50
C LEU A 177 -24.10 -16.82 28.16
N ALA A 178 -24.97 -16.06 28.81
CA ALA A 178 -25.10 -14.62 28.56
C ALA A 178 -23.78 -13.89 28.86
N ARG A 179 -23.15 -14.16 30.01
CA ARG A 179 -21.91 -13.49 30.43
C ARG A 179 -20.68 -13.93 29.66
N THR A 180 -20.59 -15.18 29.20
CA THR A 180 -19.43 -15.69 28.49
C THR A 180 -19.45 -15.33 27.01
N LEU A 181 -20.59 -15.40 26.33
CA LEU A 181 -20.68 -15.11 24.88
C LEU A 181 -21.06 -13.67 24.55
N TYR A 182 -21.90 -13.03 25.37
CA TYR A 182 -22.42 -11.68 25.09
C TYR A 182 -21.87 -10.61 26.05
N GLY A 183 -21.52 -10.99 27.29
CA GLY A 183 -20.84 -10.11 28.24
C GLY A 183 -21.77 -9.27 29.10
N PHE A 184 -21.24 -8.17 29.61
CA PHE A 184 -21.95 -7.27 30.54
C PHE A 184 -22.57 -6.03 29.86
N LEU A 185 -22.14 -5.70 28.64
CA LEU A 185 -22.67 -4.60 27.85
C LEU A 185 -23.78 -5.13 26.93
N PHE A 186 -25.05 -5.03 27.36
CA PHE A 186 -26.22 -5.48 26.59
C PHE A 186 -26.45 -4.78 25.23
N ILE A 187 -25.54 -3.89 24.80
CA ILE A 187 -25.72 -2.99 23.65
C ILE A 187 -24.99 -3.50 22.40
N GLU A 188 -23.97 -4.33 22.54
CA GLU A 188 -23.23 -4.91 21.41
C GLU A 188 -23.41 -6.43 21.49
N GLY A 189 -24.05 -7.04 20.48
CA GLY A 189 -24.19 -8.49 20.40
C GLY A 189 -22.86 -9.22 20.41
N SER A 190 -22.89 -10.55 20.42
CA SER A 190 -21.66 -11.31 20.20
C SER A 190 -21.11 -10.95 18.82
N PRO A 191 -19.80 -10.76 18.63
CA PRO A 191 -19.27 -10.41 17.32
C PRO A 191 -19.56 -11.43 16.22
N GLU A 192 -19.91 -12.66 16.63
CA GLU A 192 -20.31 -13.75 15.76
C GLU A 192 -21.82 -14.00 15.76
N TYR A 193 -22.53 -13.52 16.79
CA TYR A 193 -23.99 -13.72 16.96
C TYR A 193 -24.67 -12.40 17.33
N SER A 194 -25.43 -11.87 16.37
CA SER A 194 -25.96 -10.50 16.36
C SER A 194 -26.70 -10.05 17.63
N ALA A 195 -27.48 -10.92 18.28
CA ALA A 195 -28.15 -10.60 19.54
C ALA A 195 -28.49 -11.86 20.37
N LEU A 196 -28.40 -11.72 21.70
CA LEU A 196 -28.95 -12.71 22.63
C LEU A 196 -30.49 -12.62 22.61
N ARG A 197 -31.16 -13.77 22.61
CA ARG A 197 -32.61 -13.84 22.68
C ARG A 197 -33.12 -13.16 23.95
N TRP A 198 -34.15 -12.31 23.81
CA TRP A 198 -34.61 -11.41 24.86
C TRP A 198 -34.99 -12.13 26.17
N ASP A 199 -35.67 -13.27 26.10
CA ASP A 199 -36.08 -14.04 27.29
C ASP A 199 -34.88 -14.58 28.08
N VAL A 200 -33.84 -15.07 27.40
CA VAL A 200 -32.58 -15.49 28.02
C VAL A 200 -31.85 -14.32 28.64
N GLY A 201 -31.73 -13.20 27.92
CA GLY A 201 -31.13 -11.97 28.46
C GLY A 201 -31.90 -11.44 29.67
N TYR A 202 -33.23 -11.54 29.66
CA TYR A 202 -34.09 -11.16 30.78
C TYR A 202 -33.84 -12.04 32.01
N ILE A 203 -33.88 -13.37 31.85
CA ILE A 203 -33.64 -14.30 32.98
C ILE A 203 -32.24 -14.08 33.57
N ALA A 204 -31.21 -14.00 32.72
CA ALA A 204 -29.84 -13.76 33.15
C ALA A 204 -29.70 -12.42 33.90
N SER A 205 -30.30 -11.33 33.40
CA SER A 205 -30.21 -10.01 34.02
C SER A 205 -30.99 -9.88 35.33
N VAL A 206 -32.14 -10.51 35.45
CA VAL A 206 -33.03 -10.35 36.62
C VAL A 206 -32.66 -11.31 37.76
N TYR A 207 -32.32 -12.56 37.43
CA TYR A 207 -32.13 -13.62 38.42
C TYR A 207 -30.69 -14.12 38.51
N GLY A 208 -29.92 -14.01 37.43
CA GLY A 208 -28.62 -14.70 37.32
C GLY A 208 -27.60 -14.35 38.40
N GLU A 209 -27.38 -13.06 38.67
CA GLU A 209 -26.41 -12.64 39.69
C GLU A 209 -26.79 -13.14 41.09
N LYS A 210 -28.09 -13.10 41.43
CA LYS A 210 -28.62 -13.60 42.70
C LYS A 210 -28.49 -15.12 42.85
N VAL A 211 -28.56 -15.84 41.74
CA VAL A 211 -28.34 -17.29 41.74
C VAL A 211 -26.85 -17.60 41.90
N ILE A 212 -25.97 -16.85 41.24
CA ILE A 212 -24.51 -17.04 41.34
C ILE A 212 -23.97 -16.67 42.73
N ASP A 213 -24.48 -15.61 43.37
CA ASP A 213 -24.05 -15.19 44.72
C ASP A 213 -24.74 -15.98 45.86
N GLY A 214 -25.69 -16.86 45.53
CA GLY A 214 -26.42 -17.70 46.47
C GLY A 214 -27.55 -17.00 47.23
N THR A 215 -27.91 -15.77 46.87
CA THR A 215 -29.07 -15.07 47.45
C THR A 215 -30.42 -15.61 46.97
N LEU A 216 -30.45 -16.30 45.81
CA LEU A 216 -31.60 -17.02 45.27
C LEU A 216 -31.20 -18.46 44.94
N GLU A 217 -32.05 -19.42 45.27
CA GLU A 217 -31.84 -20.83 44.89
C GLU A 217 -31.98 -21.01 43.37
N ASP A 218 -31.06 -21.76 42.75
CA ASP A 218 -31.16 -22.09 41.32
C ASP A 218 -32.30 -23.10 41.07
N ILE A 219 -32.81 -23.11 39.84
CA ILE A 219 -33.71 -24.17 39.37
C ILE A 219 -32.89 -25.42 38.98
N PRO A 220 -33.51 -26.61 38.90
CA PRO A 220 -32.79 -27.82 38.48
C PRO A 220 -32.07 -27.64 37.14
N LYS A 221 -30.82 -28.09 37.06
CA LYS A 221 -30.04 -28.16 35.81
C LYS A 221 -29.99 -29.60 35.28
N PRO A 222 -29.94 -29.80 33.95
CA PRO A 222 -29.75 -31.13 33.37
C PRO A 222 -28.40 -31.72 33.80
N SER A 223 -28.38 -33.04 33.91
CA SER A 223 -27.14 -33.79 34.14
C SER A 223 -26.23 -33.76 32.92
N ILE A 224 -24.92 -33.90 33.14
CA ILE A 224 -23.93 -33.96 32.06
C ILE A 224 -24.25 -35.08 31.06
N ASP A 225 -24.75 -36.22 31.54
CA ASP A 225 -25.09 -37.36 30.68
C ASP A 225 -26.31 -37.08 29.80
N GLU A 226 -27.33 -36.38 30.31
CA GLU A 226 -28.47 -35.93 29.50
C GLU A 226 -28.05 -34.97 28.38
N VAL A 227 -27.15 -34.02 28.68
CA VAL A 227 -26.64 -33.06 27.69
C VAL A 227 -25.83 -33.78 26.60
N ARG A 228 -24.99 -34.75 26.98
CA ARG A 228 -24.21 -35.58 26.04
C ARG A 228 -25.09 -36.47 25.16
N GLU A 229 -26.09 -37.11 25.74
CA GLU A 229 -27.05 -37.94 24.98
C GLU A 229 -27.83 -37.09 23.98
N THR A 230 -28.24 -35.87 24.39
CA THR A 230 -28.88 -34.90 23.50
C THR A 230 -27.94 -34.53 22.36
N GLY A 231 -26.67 -34.21 22.64
CA GLY A 231 -25.67 -33.89 21.62
C GLY A 231 -25.47 -35.01 20.60
N ARG A 232 -25.39 -36.27 21.05
CA ARG A 232 -25.32 -37.44 20.17
C ARG A 232 -26.55 -37.57 19.28
N SER A 233 -27.75 -37.48 19.86
CA SER A 233 -29.02 -37.56 19.11
C SER A 233 -29.16 -36.43 18.08
N VAL A 234 -28.76 -35.21 18.45
CA VAL A 234 -28.75 -34.04 17.58
C VAL A 234 -27.79 -34.24 16.40
N LEU A 235 -26.57 -34.73 16.66
CA LEU A 235 -25.59 -34.99 15.62
C LEU A 235 -26.06 -36.11 14.68
N GLU A 236 -26.62 -37.19 15.22
CA GLU A 236 -27.22 -38.29 14.43
C GLU A 236 -28.34 -37.79 13.51
N ALA A 237 -29.17 -36.85 13.99
CA ALA A 237 -30.23 -36.24 13.19
C ALA A 237 -29.71 -35.43 11.99
N LEU A 238 -28.45 -34.96 12.02
CA LEU A 238 -27.81 -34.22 10.94
C LEU A 238 -27.12 -35.13 9.91
N ASN A 239 -26.97 -36.43 10.16
CA ASN A 239 -26.25 -37.34 9.25
C ASN A 239 -26.79 -37.30 7.80
N ASP A 240 -28.09 -37.03 7.61
CA ASP A 240 -28.72 -36.91 6.28
C ASP A 240 -28.19 -35.71 5.45
N ILE A 241 -27.54 -34.75 6.09
CA ILE A 241 -26.98 -33.53 5.47
C ILE A 241 -25.46 -33.40 5.61
N LEU A 242 -24.81 -34.36 6.26
CA LEU A 242 -23.35 -34.43 6.40
C LEU A 242 -22.81 -35.47 5.41
N VAL A 243 -22.04 -35.01 4.43
CA VAL A 243 -21.45 -35.82 3.35
C VAL A 243 -19.94 -35.63 3.32
N ASP A 244 -19.20 -36.72 3.08
CA ASP A 244 -17.74 -36.65 3.15
C ASP A 244 -17.09 -36.15 1.83
N ASP A 245 -17.55 -36.50 0.61
CA ASP A 245 -16.74 -36.14 -0.59
C ASP A 245 -17.40 -36.02 -1.98
N ASP A 246 -18.73 -35.86 -2.12
CA ASP A 246 -19.37 -35.68 -3.45
C ASP A 246 -20.13 -34.36 -3.54
N ARG A 247 -19.41 -33.28 -3.90
CA ARG A 247 -19.93 -31.91 -4.00
C ARG A 247 -19.33 -31.18 -5.20
N ASP A 248 -20.15 -30.36 -5.85
CA ASP A 248 -19.74 -29.57 -7.01
C ASP A 248 -18.91 -28.35 -6.56
N GLY A 249 -17.68 -28.26 -7.07
CA GLY A 249 -16.74 -27.17 -6.79
C GLY A 249 -16.04 -27.23 -5.42
N ALA A 250 -15.08 -26.32 -5.24
CA ALA A 250 -14.29 -26.23 -4.01
C ALA A 250 -13.99 -24.77 -3.63
N ILE A 251 -13.82 -24.53 -2.33
CA ILE A 251 -13.34 -23.27 -1.75
C ILE A 251 -12.09 -23.57 -0.93
N TYR A 252 -10.97 -22.92 -1.28
CA TYR A 252 -9.75 -22.90 -0.49
C TYR A 252 -9.87 -21.86 0.61
N LEU A 253 -9.74 -22.29 1.86
CA LEU A 253 -9.87 -21.44 3.04
C LEU A 253 -8.47 -21.13 3.61
N PHE A 254 -8.18 -19.85 3.79
CA PHE A 254 -6.96 -19.39 4.46
C PHE A 254 -7.32 -18.54 5.69
N GLY A 255 -6.81 -18.93 6.85
CA GLY A 255 -6.85 -18.05 8.01
C GLY A 255 -5.97 -16.83 7.72
N HIS A 256 -6.42 -15.62 8.04
CA HIS A 256 -5.72 -14.39 7.69
C HIS A 256 -5.97 -13.33 8.75
N SER A 257 -4.99 -12.45 8.96
CA SER A 257 -5.19 -11.18 9.64
C SER A 257 -4.53 -10.10 8.81
N HIS A 258 -5.33 -9.30 8.12
CA HIS A 258 -4.78 -8.09 7.53
C HIS A 258 -4.33 -7.17 8.68
N ILE A 259 -3.09 -6.71 8.64
CA ILE A 259 -2.54 -5.79 9.63
C ILE A 259 -1.98 -4.61 8.88
N ASP A 260 -2.65 -3.47 8.98
CA ASP A 260 -2.12 -2.26 8.37
C ASP A 260 -0.80 -1.87 9.03
N THR A 261 0.24 -1.70 8.20
CA THR A 261 1.57 -1.34 8.68
C THR A 261 1.50 -0.04 9.48
N ALA A 262 0.70 0.91 8.98
CA ALA A 262 0.14 2.03 9.71
C ALA A 262 -1.10 2.55 8.96
N TRP A 263 -2.12 2.98 9.71
CA TRP A 263 -3.34 3.55 9.14
C TRP A 263 -4.00 4.57 10.08
N LEU A 264 -4.82 4.10 11.03
CA LEU A 264 -5.41 4.92 12.08
C LEU A 264 -4.62 4.84 13.40
N TRP A 265 -3.44 4.25 13.34
CA TRP A 265 -2.45 4.13 14.42
C TRP A 265 -1.03 4.16 13.82
N PRO A 266 -0.03 4.65 14.57
CA PRO A 266 1.36 4.74 14.12
C PRO A 266 2.06 3.38 13.97
N PHE A 267 3.23 3.35 13.31
CA PHE A 267 4.02 2.10 13.13
C PHE A 267 4.38 1.47 14.48
N SER A 268 4.66 2.31 15.48
CA SER A 268 4.96 1.89 16.86
C SER A 268 3.84 1.04 17.49
N GLU A 269 2.57 1.34 17.19
CA GLU A 269 1.42 0.56 17.66
C GLU A 269 1.28 -0.77 16.90
N THR A 270 1.61 -0.78 15.60
CA THR A 270 1.56 -2.00 14.77
C THR A 270 2.47 -3.10 15.31
N LYS A 271 3.65 -2.76 15.83
CA LYS A 271 4.53 -3.74 16.51
C LYS A 271 3.81 -4.48 17.65
N ARG A 272 3.01 -3.78 18.44
CA ARG A 272 2.18 -4.38 19.51
C ARG A 272 1.04 -5.22 18.93
N LYS A 273 0.43 -4.80 17.81
CA LYS A 273 -0.66 -5.52 17.13
C LYS A 273 -0.20 -6.85 16.55
N ILE A 274 0.99 -6.88 15.94
CA ILE A 274 1.62 -8.10 15.43
C ILE A 274 1.81 -9.11 16.55
N LYS A 275 2.42 -8.69 17.68
CA LYS A 275 2.63 -9.57 18.84
C LYS A 275 1.33 -10.18 19.37
N ARG A 276 0.26 -9.38 19.49
CA ARG A 276 -1.07 -9.85 19.91
C ARG A 276 -1.63 -10.88 18.92
N THR A 277 -1.65 -10.53 17.65
CA THR A 277 -2.19 -11.37 16.57
C THR A 277 -1.43 -12.69 16.48
N PHE A 278 -0.11 -12.65 16.41
CA PHE A 278 0.72 -13.84 16.22
C PHE A 278 0.65 -14.76 17.44
N SER A 279 0.51 -14.21 18.65
CA SER A 279 0.24 -15.00 19.86
C SER A 279 -1.11 -15.73 19.76
N THR A 280 -2.16 -15.05 19.28
CA THR A 280 -3.48 -15.67 19.05
C THR A 280 -3.40 -16.85 18.10
N ILE A 281 -2.70 -16.69 16.98
CA ILE A 281 -2.52 -17.75 15.96
C ILE A 281 -1.70 -18.92 16.51
N ALA A 282 -0.57 -18.64 17.17
CA ALA A 282 0.26 -19.65 17.81
C ALA A 282 -0.50 -20.45 18.86
N ARG A 283 -1.37 -19.80 19.64
CA ARG A 283 -2.26 -20.46 20.60
C ARG A 283 -3.27 -21.37 19.91
N LEU A 284 -3.89 -20.96 18.82
CA LEU A 284 -4.81 -21.85 18.10
C LEU A 284 -4.10 -23.11 17.62
N ALA A 285 -2.88 -22.98 17.08
CA ALA A 285 -2.09 -24.14 16.70
C ALA A 285 -1.72 -25.02 17.90
N SER A 286 -1.35 -24.43 19.05
CA SER A 286 -0.99 -25.18 20.26
C SER A 286 -2.16 -25.94 20.89
N LEU A 287 -3.40 -25.46 20.69
CA LEU A 287 -4.63 -26.15 21.08
C LEU A 287 -5.00 -27.33 20.14
N GLY A 288 -4.16 -27.62 19.13
CA GLY A 288 -4.33 -28.74 18.22
C GLY A 288 -5.20 -28.45 17.00
N TYR A 289 -5.60 -27.19 16.78
CA TYR A 289 -6.28 -26.84 15.53
C TYR A 289 -5.34 -27.01 14.32
N ARG A 290 -5.94 -27.38 13.19
CA ARG A 290 -5.27 -27.47 11.89
C ARG A 290 -5.97 -26.50 10.94
N PHE A 291 -5.18 -25.59 10.38
CA PHE A 291 -5.58 -24.55 9.45
C PHE A 291 -4.32 -24.02 8.76
N THR A 292 -4.48 -23.43 7.58
CA THR A 292 -3.39 -22.71 6.90
C THR A 292 -3.58 -21.22 7.12
N TYR A 293 -2.73 -20.62 7.96
CA TYR A 293 -2.69 -19.18 8.18
C TYR A 293 -1.79 -18.51 7.14
N VAL A 294 -2.26 -17.48 6.45
CA VAL A 294 -1.47 -16.67 5.54
C VAL A 294 -1.17 -15.31 6.15
N GLN A 295 0.05 -14.81 5.94
CA GLN A 295 0.43 -13.48 6.39
C GLN A 295 1.43 -12.83 5.42
N SER A 296 1.08 -11.64 4.97
CA SER A 296 1.84 -10.76 4.08
C SER A 296 2.75 -9.78 4.82
N GLY A 297 3.69 -9.20 4.06
CA GLY A 297 4.60 -8.14 4.47
C GLY A 297 5.77 -8.64 5.31
N ALA A 298 6.98 -8.71 4.73
CA ALA A 298 8.19 -9.07 5.45
C ALA A 298 8.49 -8.16 6.65
N GLN A 299 8.11 -6.88 6.59
CA GLN A 299 8.25 -5.92 7.68
C GLN A 299 7.57 -6.39 8.99
N ASN A 300 6.44 -7.10 8.89
CA ASN A 300 5.72 -7.63 10.04
C ASN A 300 6.55 -8.70 10.77
N TYR A 301 7.20 -9.57 10.01
CA TYR A 301 8.10 -10.59 10.55
C TYR A 301 9.39 -9.96 11.09
N ARG A 302 9.94 -8.96 10.38
CA ARG A 302 11.12 -8.24 10.86
C ARG A 302 10.88 -7.60 12.23
N TRP A 303 9.67 -7.10 12.49
CA TRP A 303 9.32 -6.53 13.80
C TRP A 303 9.06 -7.58 14.88
N ILE A 304 8.62 -8.80 14.54
CA ILE A 304 8.42 -9.84 15.57
C ILE A 304 9.73 -10.51 15.99
N GLU A 305 10.83 -10.31 15.26
CA GLU A 305 12.17 -10.77 15.68
C GLU A 305 12.61 -10.20 17.03
N ASP A 306 12.05 -9.06 17.46
CA ASP A 306 12.26 -8.50 18.80
C ASP A 306 11.72 -9.42 19.92
N ASP A 307 10.85 -10.39 19.59
CA ASP A 307 10.35 -11.45 20.46
C ASP A 307 10.78 -12.84 19.93
N GLU A 308 12.03 -13.22 20.23
CA GLU A 308 12.68 -14.43 19.71
C GLU A 308 11.84 -15.71 19.91
N ALA A 309 11.19 -15.86 21.07
CA ALA A 309 10.41 -17.06 21.39
C ALA A 309 9.14 -17.18 20.53
N LEU A 310 8.46 -16.06 20.27
CA LEU A 310 7.31 -16.03 19.39
C LEU A 310 7.74 -16.21 17.93
N PHE A 311 8.84 -15.57 17.50
CA PHE A 311 9.38 -15.75 16.16
C PHE A 311 9.82 -17.20 15.88
N ASP A 312 10.46 -17.88 16.83
CA ASP A 312 10.78 -19.31 16.74
C ASP A 312 9.54 -20.20 16.64
N THR A 313 8.45 -19.80 17.27
CA THR A 313 7.16 -20.49 17.13
C THR A 313 6.58 -20.29 15.73
N VAL A 314 6.64 -19.07 15.18
CA VAL A 314 6.24 -18.79 13.80
C VAL A 314 7.07 -19.61 12.81
N LYS A 315 8.41 -19.65 12.95
CA LYS A 315 9.28 -20.47 12.09
C LYS A 315 8.87 -21.95 12.07
N ARG A 316 8.63 -22.55 13.24
CA ARG A 316 8.14 -23.94 13.34
C ARG A 316 6.78 -24.13 12.69
N MET A 317 5.85 -23.18 12.84
CA MET A 317 4.55 -23.25 12.17
C MET A 317 4.68 -23.15 10.65
N VAL A 318 5.69 -22.42 10.14
CA VAL A 318 6.01 -22.37 8.71
C VAL A 318 6.55 -23.71 8.23
N GLU A 319 7.44 -24.34 8.98
CA GLU A 319 7.96 -25.69 8.69
C GLU A 319 6.85 -26.75 8.73
N ASP A 320 5.92 -26.66 9.68
CA ASP A 320 4.78 -27.57 9.85
C ASP A 320 3.65 -27.34 8.82
N GLY A 321 3.76 -26.30 7.98
CA GLY A 321 2.75 -25.95 6.97
C GLY A 321 1.47 -25.32 7.52
N LEU A 322 1.44 -24.95 8.79
CA LEU A 322 0.32 -24.23 9.42
C LEU A 322 0.36 -22.72 9.18
N TRP A 323 1.55 -22.19 8.86
CA TRP A 323 1.78 -20.79 8.56
C TRP A 323 2.43 -20.64 7.18
N LEU A 324 1.83 -19.86 6.30
CA LEU A 324 2.28 -19.63 4.95
C LEU A 324 2.61 -18.13 4.77
N PRO A 325 3.91 -17.77 4.71
CA PRO A 325 4.30 -16.44 4.29
C PRO A 325 3.85 -16.21 2.84
N VAL A 326 3.13 -15.12 2.60
CA VAL A 326 2.63 -14.72 1.28
C VAL A 326 2.99 -13.27 0.96
N GLY A 327 2.59 -12.76 -0.20
CA GLY A 327 2.89 -11.40 -0.66
C GLY A 327 4.21 -11.31 -1.39
N GLY A 328 5.30 -11.74 -0.74
CA GLY A 328 6.67 -11.64 -1.29
C GLY A 328 7.23 -10.21 -1.31
N MET A 329 6.49 -9.23 -0.79
CA MET A 329 6.89 -7.83 -0.68
C MET A 329 7.37 -7.47 0.74
N TRP A 330 8.12 -6.36 0.86
CA TRP A 330 8.53 -5.80 2.15
C TRP A 330 7.30 -5.36 2.97
N VAL A 331 6.39 -4.62 2.35
CA VAL A 331 5.05 -4.31 2.88
C VAL A 331 3.99 -4.53 1.79
N GLU A 332 2.70 -4.53 2.15
CA GLU A 332 1.62 -4.48 1.16
C GLU A 332 1.54 -3.07 0.58
N SER A 333 2.36 -2.80 -0.43
CA SER A 333 2.57 -1.45 -0.94
C SER A 333 1.42 -0.96 -1.80
N ASP A 334 1.33 0.36 -1.97
CA ASP A 334 0.73 0.93 -3.16
C ASP A 334 1.49 0.45 -4.42
N THR A 335 0.81 0.34 -5.56
CA THR A 335 1.44 -0.16 -6.80
C THR A 335 1.32 0.81 -7.98
N GLN A 336 0.78 2.00 -7.75
CA GLN A 336 0.54 3.03 -8.76
C GLN A 336 1.42 4.25 -8.56
N LEU A 337 1.69 4.63 -7.31
CA LEU A 337 2.33 5.89 -6.89
C LEU A 337 3.81 5.74 -6.51
N ILE A 338 4.43 4.61 -6.84
CA ILE A 338 5.84 4.32 -6.54
C ILE A 338 6.64 4.13 -7.82
N SER A 339 7.93 4.45 -7.82
CA SER A 339 8.80 4.17 -8.98
C SER A 339 8.87 2.68 -9.33
N GLY A 340 9.30 2.38 -10.56
CA GLY A 340 9.56 1.00 -10.97
C GLY A 340 10.59 0.34 -10.05
N GLU A 341 11.67 1.05 -9.72
CA GLU A 341 12.69 0.52 -8.81
C GLU A 341 12.14 0.24 -7.41
N SER A 342 11.31 1.12 -6.84
CA SER A 342 10.65 0.84 -5.56
C SER A 342 9.80 -0.42 -5.61
N LEU A 343 9.04 -0.62 -6.68
CA LEU A 343 8.25 -1.84 -6.87
C LEU A 343 9.15 -3.09 -6.97
N ALA A 344 10.30 -2.98 -7.65
CA ALA A 344 11.31 -4.03 -7.68
C ALA A 344 11.88 -4.32 -6.29
N ARG A 345 12.17 -3.28 -5.50
CA ARG A 345 12.73 -3.35 -4.15
C ARG A 345 11.77 -3.94 -3.13
N GLN A 346 10.47 -3.66 -3.25
CA GLN A 346 9.45 -4.34 -2.44
C GLN A 346 9.62 -5.85 -2.54
N PHE A 347 9.73 -6.40 -3.76
CA PHE A 347 9.92 -7.84 -3.95
C PHE A 347 11.34 -8.32 -3.62
N LEU A 348 12.39 -7.57 -4.00
CA LEU A 348 13.78 -7.96 -3.71
C LEU A 348 14.00 -8.15 -2.21
N TYR A 349 13.60 -7.15 -1.41
CA TYR A 349 13.82 -7.18 0.04
C TYR A 349 12.86 -8.15 0.72
N GLY A 350 11.60 -8.20 0.27
CA GLY A 350 10.61 -9.15 0.78
C GLY A 350 11.01 -10.61 0.55
N GLN A 351 11.29 -11.00 -0.70
CA GLN A 351 11.65 -12.37 -1.05
C GLN A 351 12.97 -12.81 -0.41
N ARG A 352 13.99 -11.95 -0.40
CA ARG A 352 15.27 -12.27 0.26
C ARG A 352 15.11 -12.41 1.77
N TYR A 353 14.29 -11.59 2.40
CA TYR A 353 13.98 -11.74 3.82
C TYR A 353 13.34 -13.10 4.10
N PHE A 354 12.32 -13.50 3.32
CA PHE A 354 11.68 -14.80 3.51
C PHE A 354 12.63 -15.97 3.25
N GLU A 355 13.47 -15.87 2.21
CA GLU A 355 14.49 -16.87 1.91
C GLU A 355 15.52 -17.00 3.04
N GLU A 356 16.00 -15.88 3.57
CA GLU A 356 16.96 -15.85 4.68
C GLU A 356 16.37 -16.44 5.97
N LYS A 357 15.13 -16.07 6.32
CA LYS A 357 14.55 -16.41 7.63
C LYS A 357 13.80 -17.75 7.66
N PHE A 358 13.25 -18.18 6.53
CA PHE A 358 12.40 -19.38 6.45
C PHE A 358 12.89 -20.40 5.40
N GLY A 359 14.00 -20.12 4.70
CA GLY A 359 14.55 -21.02 3.69
C GLY A 359 13.70 -21.16 2.43
N ARG A 360 12.77 -20.24 2.20
CA ARG A 360 11.83 -20.28 1.07
C ARG A 360 11.38 -18.90 0.61
N ARG A 361 11.02 -18.81 -0.67
CA ARG A 361 10.40 -17.62 -1.28
C ARG A 361 8.89 -17.79 -1.39
N CYS A 362 8.16 -16.69 -1.32
CA CYS A 362 6.70 -16.68 -1.51
C CYS A 362 6.37 -16.91 -2.99
N ARG A 363 5.36 -17.73 -3.26
CA ARG A 363 4.85 -17.97 -4.63
C ARG A 363 3.45 -17.38 -4.86
N ILE A 364 2.80 -16.92 -3.79
CA ILE A 364 1.51 -16.24 -3.82
C ILE A 364 1.73 -14.75 -3.51
N GLY A 365 1.42 -13.88 -4.46
CA GLY A 365 1.29 -12.44 -4.26
C GLY A 365 -0.05 -12.14 -3.62
N TRP A 366 -0.06 -11.31 -2.57
CA TRP A 366 -1.21 -11.08 -1.70
C TRP A 366 -1.31 -9.59 -1.43
N LEU A 367 -2.26 -8.92 -2.10
CA LEU A 367 -2.54 -7.49 -1.97
C LEU A 367 -4.07 -7.29 -1.91
N PRO A 368 -4.72 -7.69 -0.81
CA PRO A 368 -6.17 -7.57 -0.67
C PRO A 368 -6.66 -6.12 -0.70
N ASP A 369 -5.88 -5.16 -0.19
CA ASP A 369 -6.37 -3.79 0.08
C ASP A 369 -5.68 -2.65 -0.68
N SER A 370 -4.69 -2.91 -1.56
CA SER A 370 -4.07 -1.85 -2.37
C SER A 370 -5.07 -1.18 -3.33
N PHE A 371 -4.95 0.15 -3.51
CA PHE A 371 -5.91 0.98 -4.25
C PHE A 371 -5.65 1.01 -5.77
N GLY A 372 -5.71 -0.17 -6.39
CA GLY A 372 -5.50 -0.39 -7.83
C GLY A 372 -4.15 -0.99 -8.16
N PHE A 373 -4.03 -1.58 -9.36
CA PHE A 373 -2.88 -2.41 -9.73
C PHE A 373 -2.29 -2.06 -11.10
N SER A 374 -1.00 -1.70 -11.11
CA SER A 374 -0.28 -1.27 -12.31
C SER A 374 -0.20 -2.38 -13.36
N ALA A 375 -0.29 -2.00 -14.64
CA ALA A 375 -0.25 -2.91 -15.78
C ALA A 375 1.08 -3.70 -15.91
N GLN A 376 2.14 -3.30 -15.21
CA GLN A 376 3.43 -3.99 -15.20
C GLN A 376 3.61 -4.99 -14.05
N LEU A 377 2.70 -5.00 -13.08
CA LEU A 377 2.81 -5.88 -11.92
C LEU A 377 2.89 -7.37 -12.28
N PRO A 378 2.20 -7.90 -13.32
CA PRO A 378 2.37 -9.29 -13.76
C PRO A 378 3.83 -9.64 -14.10
N GLN A 379 4.53 -8.77 -14.82
CA GLN A 379 5.91 -8.98 -15.21
C GLN A 379 6.84 -9.00 -13.98
N VAL A 380 6.68 -8.00 -13.10
CA VAL A 380 7.47 -7.89 -11.88
C VAL A 380 7.23 -9.11 -10.98
N MET A 381 5.98 -9.49 -10.75
CA MET A 381 5.61 -10.69 -9.97
C MET A 381 6.26 -11.95 -10.52
N ARG A 382 6.16 -12.20 -11.84
CA ARG A 382 6.77 -13.37 -12.47
C ARG A 382 8.29 -13.39 -12.34
N LYS A 383 8.95 -12.25 -12.54
CA LYS A 383 10.40 -12.12 -12.35
C LYS A 383 10.81 -12.28 -10.88
N SER A 384 9.90 -12.04 -9.93
CA SER A 384 10.08 -12.26 -8.49
C SER A 384 9.70 -13.66 -8.00
N GLY A 385 9.34 -14.59 -8.88
CA GLY A 385 8.95 -15.96 -8.51
C GLY A 385 7.50 -16.13 -8.04
N ILE A 386 6.66 -15.10 -8.17
CA ILE A 386 5.23 -15.18 -7.85
C ILE A 386 4.49 -15.88 -9.01
N GLU A 387 3.67 -16.87 -8.67
CA GLU A 387 2.86 -17.66 -9.61
C GLU A 387 1.39 -17.28 -9.61
N ILE A 388 0.86 -16.84 -8.47
CA ILE A 388 -0.55 -16.51 -8.27
C ILE A 388 -0.66 -15.15 -7.58
N PHE A 389 -1.60 -14.33 -8.05
CA PHE A 389 -1.93 -13.03 -7.48
C PHE A 389 -3.33 -13.09 -6.84
N VAL A 390 -3.44 -12.68 -5.59
CA VAL A 390 -4.70 -12.64 -4.82
C VAL A 390 -5.00 -11.22 -4.37
N THR A 391 -6.23 -10.76 -4.59
CA THR A 391 -6.71 -9.44 -4.18
C THR A 391 -8.20 -9.42 -3.81
N HIS A 392 -8.68 -8.32 -3.23
CA HIS A 392 -10.10 -8.08 -2.90
C HIS A 392 -10.59 -6.70 -3.36
N LYS A 393 -9.77 -5.65 -3.26
CA LYS A 393 -10.21 -4.24 -3.34
C LYS A 393 -11.07 -3.89 -4.55
N VAL A 394 -10.86 -4.53 -5.70
CA VAL A 394 -11.68 -4.36 -6.92
C VAL A 394 -13.16 -4.71 -6.75
N MET A 395 -13.53 -5.45 -5.70
CA MET A 395 -14.92 -5.71 -5.34
C MET A 395 -15.64 -4.45 -4.80
N TRP A 396 -14.91 -3.37 -4.54
CA TRP A 396 -15.42 -2.09 -4.05
C TRP A 396 -15.66 -1.06 -5.16
N ASN A 397 -15.44 -1.42 -6.42
CA ASN A 397 -15.71 -0.55 -7.55
C ASN A 397 -17.13 0.04 -7.45
N ASP A 398 -17.23 1.38 -7.53
CA ASP A 398 -18.50 2.10 -7.41
C ASP A 398 -19.35 2.08 -8.69
N THR A 399 -18.70 1.87 -9.85
CA THR A 399 -19.32 2.00 -11.16
C THR A 399 -19.50 0.64 -11.84
N ASN A 400 -18.45 -0.18 -11.95
CA ASN A 400 -18.49 -1.48 -12.62
C ASN A 400 -18.02 -2.62 -11.72
N GLU A 401 -18.84 -3.67 -11.61
CA GLU A 401 -18.41 -4.92 -11.00
C GLU A 401 -17.32 -5.60 -11.86
N PHE A 402 -16.18 -5.95 -11.26
CA PHE A 402 -15.09 -6.60 -11.97
C PHE A 402 -15.54 -7.96 -12.56
N PRO A 403 -15.26 -8.27 -13.84
CA PRO A 403 -15.97 -9.33 -14.56
C PRO A 403 -15.56 -10.77 -14.19
N TYR A 404 -14.43 -10.97 -13.52
CA TYR A 404 -13.88 -12.30 -13.24
C TYR A 404 -13.51 -12.44 -11.77
N HIS A 405 -13.61 -13.65 -11.21
CA HIS A 405 -13.07 -13.97 -9.89
C HIS A 405 -11.85 -14.87 -9.97
N ALA A 406 -11.73 -15.72 -11.00
CA ALA A 406 -10.48 -16.36 -11.40
C ALA A 406 -10.17 -16.03 -12.88
N PHE A 407 -8.94 -15.62 -13.17
CA PHE A 407 -8.53 -15.14 -14.49
C PHE A 407 -7.02 -15.25 -14.71
N ILE A 408 -6.59 -15.06 -15.95
CA ILE A 408 -5.20 -14.82 -16.30
C ILE A 408 -5.00 -13.30 -16.40
N TRP A 409 -4.10 -12.75 -15.61
CA TRP A 409 -3.73 -11.34 -15.70
C TRP A 409 -2.47 -11.21 -16.57
N GLU A 410 -2.60 -10.50 -17.68
CA GLU A 410 -1.52 -10.26 -18.64
C GLU A 410 -1.04 -8.80 -18.57
N GLY A 411 0.25 -8.61 -18.33
CA GLY A 411 0.90 -7.30 -18.28
C GLY A 411 1.26 -6.75 -19.66
N LEU A 412 1.86 -5.56 -19.68
CA LEU A 412 2.18 -4.83 -20.93
C LEU A 412 3.16 -5.58 -21.86
N ASP A 413 4.06 -6.38 -21.30
CA ASP A 413 5.05 -7.18 -22.03
C ASP A 413 4.53 -8.56 -22.48
N GLY A 414 3.29 -8.89 -22.13
CA GLY A 414 2.68 -10.20 -22.34
C GLY A 414 2.99 -11.22 -21.24
N SER A 415 3.70 -10.85 -20.16
CA SER A 415 3.86 -11.71 -18.99
C SER A 415 2.51 -11.99 -18.33
N ARG A 416 2.28 -13.24 -17.90
CA ARG A 416 1.00 -13.71 -17.34
C ARG A 416 1.17 -14.24 -15.93
N VAL A 417 0.22 -13.90 -15.06
CA VAL A 417 0.05 -14.46 -13.71
C VAL A 417 -1.41 -14.91 -13.53
N LEU A 418 -1.65 -15.95 -12.73
CA LEU A 418 -3.02 -16.35 -12.37
C LEU A 418 -3.57 -15.37 -11.33
N GLY A 419 -4.68 -14.71 -11.63
CA GLY A 419 -5.38 -13.80 -10.72
C GLY A 419 -6.56 -14.50 -10.03
N HIS A 420 -6.72 -14.26 -8.74
CA HIS A 420 -7.85 -14.73 -7.94
C HIS A 420 -8.39 -13.60 -7.04
N ILE A 421 -9.69 -13.34 -7.08
CA ILE A 421 -10.35 -12.34 -6.26
C ILE A 421 -11.11 -13.00 -5.11
N ILE A 422 -10.88 -12.50 -3.90
CA ILE A 422 -11.66 -12.86 -2.71
C ILE A 422 -13.02 -12.16 -2.81
N VAL A 423 -14.09 -12.91 -3.05
CA VAL A 423 -15.40 -12.34 -3.47
C VAL A 423 -16.17 -11.63 -2.35
N SER A 424 -16.12 -12.15 -1.12
CA SER A 424 -16.95 -11.61 -0.03
C SER A 424 -16.22 -10.52 0.75
N SER A 425 -15.13 -10.88 1.40
CA SER A 425 -14.32 -10.04 2.26
C SER A 425 -13.02 -10.79 2.50
N TYR A 426 -11.91 -10.07 2.70
CA TYR A 426 -10.69 -10.71 3.18
C TYR A 426 -10.67 -10.93 4.71
N ASN A 427 -11.69 -10.41 5.41
CA ASN A 427 -11.96 -10.56 6.85
C ASN A 427 -13.22 -11.41 7.09
N GLY A 428 -13.33 -12.55 6.41
CA GLY A 428 -14.48 -13.44 6.53
C GLY A 428 -14.65 -14.04 7.93
N ILE A 429 -15.87 -14.39 8.33
CA ILE A 429 -16.15 -14.95 9.67
C ILE A 429 -16.57 -16.43 9.64
N VAL A 430 -16.56 -17.09 8.48
CA VAL A 430 -16.80 -18.53 8.34
C VAL A 430 -18.18 -18.98 8.85
N THR A 431 -19.22 -18.23 8.49
CA THR A 431 -20.61 -18.66 8.71
C THR A 431 -21.13 -19.44 7.52
N ALA A 432 -22.05 -20.37 7.75
CA ALA A 432 -22.67 -21.17 6.69
C ALA A 432 -23.34 -20.28 5.62
N SER A 433 -24.04 -19.22 6.08
CA SER A 433 -24.69 -18.23 5.20
C SER A 433 -23.68 -17.48 4.34
N GLU A 434 -22.56 -17.05 4.91
CA GLU A 434 -21.54 -16.29 4.20
C GLU A 434 -20.85 -17.15 3.13
N LEU A 435 -20.47 -18.39 3.47
CA LEU A 435 -19.86 -19.32 2.51
C LEU A 435 -20.85 -19.68 1.39
N TYR A 436 -22.12 -19.92 1.72
CA TYR A 436 -23.17 -20.19 0.74
C TYR A 436 -23.39 -19.01 -0.21
N ASN A 437 -23.48 -17.78 0.32
CA ASN A 437 -23.69 -16.56 -0.46
C ASN A 437 -22.44 -16.14 -1.25
N MET A 438 -21.24 -16.43 -0.74
CA MET A 438 -20.00 -16.25 -1.47
C MET A 438 -19.96 -17.20 -2.67
N TRP A 439 -20.17 -18.49 -2.42
CA TRP A 439 -20.21 -19.49 -3.49
C TRP A 439 -21.27 -19.13 -4.50
N SER A 440 -22.49 -18.77 -4.09
CA SER A 440 -23.59 -18.42 -5.00
C SER A 440 -23.23 -17.27 -5.96
N ARG A 441 -22.36 -16.33 -5.57
CA ARG A 441 -21.89 -15.21 -6.41
C ARG A 441 -20.61 -15.51 -7.19
N TYR A 442 -19.89 -16.59 -6.90
CA TYR A 442 -18.64 -16.90 -7.59
C TYR A 442 -18.86 -17.10 -9.11
N LYS A 443 -18.13 -16.37 -9.96
CA LYS A 443 -18.38 -16.32 -11.41
C LYS A 443 -17.81 -17.51 -12.18
N GLN A 444 -16.67 -18.06 -11.76
CA GLN A 444 -15.99 -19.18 -12.45
C GLN A 444 -16.35 -20.56 -11.87
N LYS A 445 -17.59 -20.73 -11.38
CA LYS A 445 -18.10 -22.04 -10.93
C LYS A 445 -17.96 -23.09 -12.02
N GLY A 446 -17.59 -24.30 -11.64
CA GLY A 446 -17.38 -25.42 -12.56
C GLY A 446 -16.11 -25.33 -13.41
N ILE A 447 -15.39 -24.20 -13.37
CA ILE A 447 -14.10 -24.03 -14.07
C ILE A 447 -12.96 -24.00 -13.07
N ALA A 448 -13.06 -23.17 -12.03
CA ALA A 448 -12.00 -22.97 -11.04
C ALA A 448 -12.53 -23.07 -9.60
N PRO A 449 -11.68 -23.46 -8.64
CA PRO A 449 -12.03 -23.35 -7.23
C PRO A 449 -12.01 -21.88 -6.78
N ALA A 450 -12.81 -21.54 -5.77
CA ALA A 450 -12.80 -20.21 -5.15
C ALA A 450 -11.74 -20.11 -4.04
N VAL A 451 -11.32 -18.88 -3.71
CA VAL A 451 -10.50 -18.55 -2.55
C VAL A 451 -11.34 -17.76 -1.54
N TYR A 452 -11.10 -18.02 -0.27
CA TYR A 452 -11.74 -17.32 0.82
C TYR A 452 -10.75 -17.17 1.98
N SER A 453 -10.64 -15.95 2.52
CA SER A 453 -9.84 -15.71 3.71
C SER A 453 -10.72 -15.30 4.88
N TYR A 454 -10.32 -15.71 6.08
CA TYR A 454 -11.11 -15.52 7.29
C TYR A 454 -10.28 -15.15 8.49
N GLY A 455 -10.91 -14.43 9.41
CA GLY A 455 -10.29 -13.82 10.57
C GLY A 455 -10.55 -12.32 10.60
N TYR A 456 -10.37 -11.73 11.78
CA TYR A 456 -10.53 -10.29 11.95
C TYR A 456 -9.22 -9.58 11.61
N GLY A 457 -9.25 -8.72 10.60
CA GLY A 457 -8.11 -7.94 10.12
C GLY A 457 -8.29 -6.44 10.29
N ASP A 458 -7.65 -5.69 9.39
CA ASP A 458 -7.44 -4.23 9.35
C ASP A 458 -6.62 -3.73 10.55
N GLY A 459 -7.00 -4.12 11.77
CA GLY A 459 -6.26 -3.83 13.00
C GLY A 459 -5.45 -4.99 13.59
N GLY A 460 -5.45 -6.16 12.94
CA GLY A 460 -4.90 -7.43 13.44
C GLY A 460 -5.75 -8.12 14.52
N GLY A 461 -5.78 -9.46 14.49
CA GLY A 461 -6.50 -10.29 15.46
C GLY A 461 -6.55 -11.74 15.00
N GLY A 462 -7.04 -11.94 13.78
CA GLY A 462 -7.03 -13.22 13.05
C GLY A 462 -8.24 -14.11 13.30
N PRO A 463 -8.16 -15.39 12.92
CA PRO A 463 -9.18 -16.39 13.21
C PRO A 463 -9.47 -16.55 14.70
N THR A 464 -10.73 -16.82 15.04
CA THR A 464 -11.16 -17.23 16.39
C THR A 464 -11.29 -18.76 16.48
N PHE A 465 -11.30 -19.31 17.70
CA PHE A 465 -11.48 -20.75 17.89
C PHE A 465 -12.87 -21.22 17.43
N THR A 466 -13.88 -20.36 17.59
CA THR A 466 -15.26 -20.59 17.19
C THR A 466 -15.42 -20.72 15.68
N MET A 467 -14.65 -19.96 14.89
CA MET A 467 -14.58 -20.16 13.42
C MET A 467 -14.07 -21.58 13.09
N LEU A 468 -13.00 -22.02 13.76
CA LEU A 468 -12.40 -23.34 13.53
C LEU A 468 -13.28 -24.49 14.03
N GLU A 469 -14.02 -24.30 15.13
CA GLU A 469 -15.01 -25.26 15.61
C GLU A 469 -16.18 -25.41 14.63
N ARG A 470 -16.71 -24.30 14.09
CA ARG A 470 -17.76 -24.32 13.07
C ARG A 470 -17.33 -25.09 11.83
N LEU A 471 -16.09 -24.89 11.36
CA LEU A 471 -15.55 -25.56 10.17
C LEU A 471 -15.62 -27.09 10.22
N LYS A 472 -15.52 -27.70 11.41
CA LYS A 472 -15.59 -29.17 11.56
C LYS A 472 -16.88 -29.76 11.00
N ILE A 473 -17.99 -29.05 11.15
CA ILE A 473 -19.31 -29.47 10.62
C ILE A 473 -19.55 -28.87 9.23
N LEU A 474 -19.23 -27.58 9.03
CA LEU A 474 -19.48 -26.91 7.74
C LEU A 474 -18.78 -27.61 6.58
N LYS A 475 -17.57 -28.15 6.78
CA LYS A 475 -16.85 -28.89 5.73
C LYS A 475 -17.51 -30.19 5.31
N LYS A 476 -18.49 -30.70 6.06
CA LYS A 476 -19.30 -31.87 5.70
C LYS A 476 -20.69 -31.48 5.21
N LEU A 477 -21.08 -30.21 5.30
CA LEU A 477 -22.43 -29.78 4.96
C LEU A 477 -22.68 -29.91 3.45
N ARG A 478 -23.70 -30.69 3.06
CA ARG A 478 -24.05 -30.95 1.65
C ARG A 478 -24.49 -29.71 0.87
N PHE A 479 -24.84 -28.62 1.55
CA PHE A 479 -25.32 -27.37 0.96
C PHE A 479 -24.17 -26.41 0.57
N LEU A 480 -22.95 -26.71 1.01
CA LEU A 480 -21.75 -25.95 0.66
C LEU A 480 -20.92 -26.75 -0.36
N PRO A 481 -20.10 -26.08 -1.19
CA PRO A 481 -19.09 -26.78 -1.98
C PRO A 481 -18.03 -27.41 -1.06
N ARG A 482 -17.09 -28.17 -1.63
CA ARG A 482 -16.01 -28.76 -0.84
C ARG A 482 -15.15 -27.66 -0.20
N LEU A 483 -15.08 -27.62 1.13
CA LEU A 483 -14.24 -26.68 1.87
C LEU A 483 -12.87 -27.32 2.13
N ILE A 484 -11.82 -26.69 1.63
CA ILE A 484 -10.43 -27.13 1.86
C ILE A 484 -9.87 -26.21 2.95
N ASP A 485 -9.89 -26.70 4.20
CA ASP A 485 -9.68 -25.94 5.45
C ASP A 485 -8.22 -25.90 5.94
N SER A 486 -7.32 -26.65 5.32
CA SER A 486 -5.87 -26.61 5.58
C SER A 486 -5.06 -26.90 4.30
N PRO A 487 -5.25 -26.12 3.23
CA PRO A 487 -4.58 -26.37 1.97
C PRO A 487 -3.07 -26.15 2.09
N SER A 488 -2.30 -26.99 1.41
CA SER A 488 -0.89 -26.67 1.16
C SER A 488 -0.76 -25.62 0.05
N GLU A 489 0.36 -24.88 0.04
CA GLU A 489 0.65 -23.93 -1.04
C GLU A 489 0.63 -24.63 -2.42
N ASP A 490 1.24 -25.82 -2.51
CA ASP A 490 1.28 -26.60 -3.75
C ASP A 490 -0.08 -27.06 -4.22
N GLU A 491 -0.95 -27.51 -3.30
CA GLU A 491 -2.31 -27.95 -3.63
C GLU A 491 -3.11 -26.81 -4.26
N TYR A 492 -3.07 -25.63 -3.65
CA TYR A 492 -3.76 -24.44 -4.15
C TYR A 492 -3.22 -23.99 -5.50
N ILE A 493 -1.89 -23.91 -5.64
CA ILE A 493 -1.27 -23.46 -6.89
C ILE A 493 -1.56 -24.44 -8.03
N GLU A 494 -1.40 -25.74 -7.79
CA GLU A 494 -1.67 -26.79 -8.77
C GLU A 494 -3.13 -26.76 -9.23
N ALA A 495 -4.09 -26.55 -8.31
CA ALA A 495 -5.50 -26.51 -8.63
C ALA A 495 -5.84 -25.38 -9.62
N LEU A 496 -5.25 -24.19 -9.45
CA LEU A 496 -5.44 -23.08 -10.39
C LEU A 496 -4.65 -23.26 -11.68
N ARG A 497 -3.44 -23.84 -11.63
CA ARG A 497 -2.63 -24.08 -12.84
C ARG A 497 -3.32 -25.03 -13.81
N ARG A 498 -3.97 -26.09 -13.31
CA ARG A 498 -4.72 -27.06 -14.14
C ARG A 498 -5.83 -26.46 -14.98
N VAL A 499 -6.42 -25.36 -14.50
CA VAL A 499 -7.57 -24.72 -15.14
C VAL A 499 -7.19 -23.43 -15.86
N GLY A 500 -5.91 -23.02 -15.79
CA GLY A 500 -5.43 -21.73 -16.28
C GLY A 500 -5.70 -21.46 -17.76
N GLU A 501 -5.62 -22.48 -18.62
CA GLU A 501 -5.94 -22.35 -20.05
C GLU A 501 -7.44 -22.13 -20.32
N SER A 502 -8.30 -22.50 -19.38
CA SER A 502 -9.75 -22.31 -19.46
C SER A 502 -10.22 -20.98 -18.86
N LEU A 503 -9.32 -20.22 -18.24
CA LEU A 503 -9.65 -18.96 -17.58
C LEU A 503 -9.69 -17.77 -18.56
N PRO A 504 -10.55 -16.77 -18.31
CA PRO A 504 -10.57 -15.53 -19.09
C PRO A 504 -9.28 -14.73 -18.87
N VAL A 505 -8.91 -13.90 -19.85
CA VAL A 505 -7.72 -13.03 -19.76
C VAL A 505 -8.13 -11.58 -19.50
N TRP A 506 -7.54 -10.96 -18.48
CA TRP A 506 -7.55 -9.51 -18.27
C TRP A 506 -6.19 -8.92 -18.68
N ARG A 507 -6.18 -7.90 -19.54
CA ARG A 507 -4.95 -7.29 -20.08
C ARG A 507 -4.79 -5.87 -19.55
N GLY A 508 -3.56 -5.52 -19.16
CA GLY A 508 -3.23 -4.17 -18.72
C GLY A 508 -3.56 -3.92 -17.25
N GLU A 509 -3.86 -2.66 -16.92
CA GLU A 509 -4.08 -2.25 -15.52
C GLU A 509 -5.39 -2.83 -14.96
N ILE A 510 -5.39 -3.08 -13.65
CA ILE A 510 -6.63 -3.31 -12.90
C ILE A 510 -6.89 -1.99 -12.15
N TYR A 511 -7.60 -1.10 -12.83
CA TYR A 511 -8.00 0.19 -12.27
C TYR A 511 -9.05 -0.01 -11.17
N ASN A 512 -8.80 0.58 -10.00
CA ASN A 512 -9.76 0.59 -8.91
C ASN A 512 -10.71 1.76 -9.11
N GLU A 513 -11.98 1.47 -9.38
CA GLU A 513 -13.01 2.48 -9.63
C GLU A 513 -13.53 3.05 -8.30
N TYR A 514 -12.63 3.29 -7.34
CA TYR A 514 -12.92 3.78 -6.00
C TYR A 514 -11.65 4.41 -5.40
N HIS A 515 -11.77 5.22 -4.34
CA HIS A 515 -10.62 5.84 -3.65
C HIS A 515 -9.72 6.70 -4.57
N ARG A 516 -10.30 7.51 -5.47
CA ARG A 516 -9.53 8.31 -6.45
C ARG A 516 -8.86 9.57 -5.87
N GLY A 517 -9.27 10.00 -4.68
CA GLY A 517 -8.65 11.11 -3.95
C GLY A 517 -7.25 10.79 -3.42
N VAL A 518 -6.91 9.51 -3.27
CA VAL A 518 -5.60 9.07 -2.76
C VAL A 518 -4.42 9.46 -3.67
N TYR A 519 -4.68 9.80 -4.93
CA TYR A 519 -3.67 10.30 -5.85
C TYR A 519 -3.20 11.72 -5.47
N THR A 520 -3.98 12.46 -4.69
CA THR A 520 -3.75 13.87 -4.36
C THR A 520 -3.55 14.13 -2.87
N THR A 521 -4.32 13.45 -2.00
CA THR A 521 -4.31 13.71 -0.55
C THR A 521 -2.92 13.54 0.07
N ASN A 522 -2.57 14.40 1.02
CA ASN A 522 -1.28 14.48 1.68
C ASN A 522 -0.13 14.67 0.67
N ILE A 523 0.06 15.91 0.27
CA ILE A 523 1.11 16.30 -0.66
C ILE A 523 2.49 16.07 -0.05
N ARG A 524 2.65 16.37 1.24
CA ARG A 524 3.96 16.29 1.91
C ARG A 524 4.54 14.87 1.86
N ILE A 525 3.74 13.82 2.06
CA ILE A 525 4.24 12.45 1.96
C ILE A 525 4.68 12.12 0.53
N LYS A 526 3.91 12.54 -0.49
CA LYS A 526 4.23 12.32 -1.92
C LYS A 526 5.50 13.05 -2.35
N GLN A 527 5.69 14.28 -1.86
CA GLN A 527 6.91 15.07 -2.11
C GLN A 527 8.14 14.46 -1.45
N LEU A 528 8.02 14.02 -0.20
CA LEU A 528 9.11 13.33 0.49
C LEU A 528 9.43 11.99 -0.19
N MET A 529 8.42 11.24 -0.62
CA MET A 529 8.59 9.98 -1.34
C MET A 529 9.35 10.19 -2.66
N SER A 530 8.86 11.07 -3.54
CA SER A 530 9.50 11.36 -4.83
C SER A 530 10.96 11.81 -4.68
N ARG A 531 11.24 12.64 -3.66
CA ARG A 531 12.62 13.05 -3.31
C ARG A 531 13.44 11.88 -2.78
N ALA A 532 12.89 11.05 -1.90
CA ALA A 532 13.61 9.94 -1.28
C ALA A 532 13.96 8.85 -2.31
N GLU A 533 13.04 8.52 -3.21
CA GLU A 533 13.29 7.61 -4.32
C GLU A 533 14.39 8.16 -5.26
N CYS A 534 14.29 9.44 -5.64
CA CYS A 534 15.30 10.09 -6.47
C CYS A 534 16.69 10.09 -5.79
N GLU A 535 16.75 10.47 -4.51
CA GLU A 535 17.98 10.51 -3.73
C GLU A 535 18.57 9.12 -3.53
N ALA A 536 17.75 8.10 -3.31
CA ALA A 536 18.21 6.72 -3.16
C ALA A 536 18.90 6.24 -4.44
N ILE A 537 18.29 6.49 -5.60
CA ILE A 537 18.88 6.09 -6.87
C ILE A 537 20.16 6.90 -7.16
N TRP A 538 20.19 8.19 -6.84
CA TRP A 538 21.41 9.00 -6.91
C TRP A 538 22.53 8.39 -6.05
N ALA A 539 22.27 8.18 -4.77
CA ALA A 539 23.22 7.66 -3.80
C ALA A 539 23.81 6.31 -4.25
N GLU A 540 22.97 5.36 -4.68
CA GLU A 540 23.42 4.07 -5.17
C GLU A 540 24.25 4.18 -6.45
N THR A 541 23.81 5.02 -7.39
CA THR A 541 24.52 5.20 -8.67
C THR A 541 25.92 5.75 -8.43
N VAL A 542 26.04 6.84 -7.66
CA VAL A 542 27.34 7.51 -7.46
C VAL A 542 28.25 6.74 -6.52
N SER A 543 27.71 6.07 -5.50
CA SER A 543 28.51 5.21 -4.62
C SER A 543 29.00 3.96 -5.33
N THR A 544 28.21 3.40 -6.25
CA THR A 544 28.65 2.30 -7.13
C THR A 544 29.80 2.75 -8.04
N ILE A 545 29.68 3.91 -8.69
CA ILE A 545 30.77 4.47 -9.51
C ILE A 545 32.02 4.71 -8.66
N ALA A 546 31.87 5.32 -7.48
CA ALA A 546 32.99 5.59 -6.59
C ALA A 546 33.70 4.31 -6.10
N ASP A 547 32.95 3.25 -5.82
CA ASP A 547 33.47 1.93 -5.45
C ASP A 547 34.25 1.27 -6.58
N ILE A 548 33.70 1.30 -7.80
CA ILE A 548 34.38 0.76 -8.99
C ILE A 548 35.67 1.52 -9.30
N LEU A 549 35.68 2.83 -9.11
CA LEU A 549 36.87 3.65 -9.30
C LEU A 549 37.91 3.46 -8.18
N GLY A 550 37.56 2.78 -7.09
CA GLY A 550 38.42 2.57 -5.93
C GLY A 550 38.64 3.84 -5.10
N VAL A 551 37.70 4.80 -5.15
CA VAL A 551 37.83 6.12 -4.50
C VAL A 551 36.91 6.26 -3.28
N ALA A 552 35.94 5.36 -3.12
CA ALA A 552 35.13 5.20 -1.91
C ALA A 552 34.70 3.74 -1.78
N VAL A 553 34.10 3.37 -0.64
CA VAL A 553 33.49 2.03 -0.43
C VAL A 553 31.98 2.18 -0.48
N TYR A 554 31.28 1.24 -1.12
CA TYR A 554 29.83 1.25 -1.16
C TYR A 554 29.19 1.06 0.24
N PRO A 555 28.34 2.01 0.71
CA PRO A 555 27.76 1.98 2.06
C PRO A 555 26.51 1.10 2.13
N TYR A 556 26.70 -0.24 2.08
CA TYR A 556 25.59 -1.22 2.03
C TYR A 556 24.58 -1.08 3.17
N ILE A 557 25.04 -0.88 4.41
CA ILE A 557 24.17 -0.92 5.59
C ILE A 557 23.26 0.32 5.59
N GLU A 558 23.84 1.48 5.32
CA GLU A 558 23.15 2.76 5.33
C GLU A 558 22.17 2.88 4.16
N VAL A 559 22.55 2.41 2.96
CA VAL A 559 21.65 2.34 1.80
C VAL A 559 20.49 1.38 2.08
N LYS A 560 20.76 0.22 2.68
CA LYS A 560 19.72 -0.77 3.01
C LYS A 560 18.73 -0.21 4.04
N ASP A 561 19.21 0.39 5.14
CA ASP A 561 18.33 1.02 6.15
C ASP A 561 17.45 2.12 5.53
N ALA A 562 18.03 2.97 4.67
CA ALA A 562 17.27 4.00 3.99
C ALA A 562 16.17 3.42 3.07
N TRP A 563 16.48 2.38 2.30
CA TRP A 563 15.47 1.68 1.49
C TRP A 563 14.39 1.02 2.33
N GLU A 564 14.72 0.33 3.43
CA GLU A 564 13.71 -0.27 4.31
C GLU A 564 12.73 0.78 4.88
N ARG A 565 13.20 2.00 5.17
CA ARG A 565 12.34 3.14 5.56
C ARG A 565 11.45 3.63 4.43
N ILE A 566 12.02 3.81 3.23
CA ILE A 566 11.28 4.22 2.03
C ILE A 566 10.17 3.20 1.75
N LEU A 567 10.51 1.91 1.66
CA LEU A 567 9.58 0.82 1.37
C LEU A 567 8.48 0.71 2.43
N ARG A 568 8.80 0.91 3.71
CA ARG A 568 7.79 0.95 4.78
C ARG A 568 6.77 2.07 4.57
N CYS A 569 7.22 3.25 4.17
CA CYS A 569 6.35 4.41 3.93
C CYS A 569 5.53 4.30 2.63
N GLN A 570 5.79 3.29 1.79
CA GLN A 570 5.00 2.98 0.59
C GLN A 570 3.79 2.08 0.85
N PHE A 571 3.51 1.74 2.11
CA PHE A 571 2.31 1.00 2.49
C PHE A 571 1.04 1.69 1.93
N HIS A 572 0.06 0.88 1.51
CA HIS A 572 -1.10 1.36 0.77
C HIS A 572 -2.01 2.34 1.53
N ASP A 573 -1.86 2.50 2.85
CA ASP A 573 -2.56 3.57 3.59
C ASP A 573 -1.69 4.77 3.97
N VAL A 574 -0.37 4.66 3.83
CA VAL A 574 0.56 5.73 4.20
C VAL A 574 0.82 6.64 3.01
N LEU A 575 1.36 6.10 1.91
CA LEU A 575 1.71 6.88 0.72
C LEU A 575 0.47 7.52 0.05
N PRO A 576 -0.67 6.81 -0.06
CA PRO A 576 -1.83 7.37 -0.73
C PRO A 576 -2.53 8.49 0.07
N GLY A 577 -2.12 8.76 1.31
CA GLY A 577 -2.62 9.91 2.05
C GLY A 577 -3.85 9.62 2.92
N SER A 578 -4.11 8.35 3.24
CA SER A 578 -5.28 7.86 3.97
C SER A 578 -5.10 7.58 5.47
N SER A 579 -3.96 7.92 6.05
CA SER A 579 -3.67 7.70 7.47
C SER A 579 -3.97 8.89 8.40
N ASN A 580 -3.98 8.64 9.72
CA ASN A 580 -4.13 9.68 10.73
C ASN A 580 -2.86 10.56 10.86
N ARG A 581 -2.92 11.59 11.72
CA ARG A 581 -1.80 12.51 11.92
C ARG A 581 -0.54 11.86 12.50
N GLU A 582 -0.68 10.97 13.49
CA GLU A 582 0.46 10.33 14.17
C GLU A 582 1.28 9.48 13.20
N VAL A 583 0.60 8.78 12.29
CA VAL A 583 1.26 8.02 11.21
C VAL A 583 2.16 8.92 10.38
N TYR A 584 1.65 10.08 9.97
CA TYR A 584 2.45 10.99 9.15
C TYR A 584 3.62 11.62 9.90
N GLU A 585 3.48 11.87 11.19
CA GLU A 585 4.60 12.36 11.99
C GLU A 585 5.75 11.33 12.01
N GLU A 586 5.46 10.03 12.15
CA GLU A 586 6.47 8.97 12.04
C GLU A 586 6.97 8.77 10.59
N ALA A 587 6.08 8.79 9.59
CA ALA A 587 6.47 8.61 8.19
C ALA A 587 7.33 9.77 7.64
N TYR A 588 7.04 11.01 8.05
CA TYR A 588 7.87 12.16 7.70
C TYR A 588 9.26 12.10 8.34
N ASP A 589 9.36 11.61 9.58
CA ASP A 589 10.64 11.37 10.26
C ASP A 589 11.43 10.26 9.56
N ASP A 590 10.78 9.14 9.21
CA ASP A 590 11.41 8.02 8.49
C ASP A 590 11.96 8.45 7.13
N LEU A 591 11.16 9.12 6.31
CA LEU A 591 11.61 9.64 5.01
C LEU A 591 12.64 10.75 5.17
N GLY A 592 12.52 11.59 6.20
CA GLY A 592 13.50 12.64 6.50
C GLY A 592 14.88 12.06 6.82
N ARG A 593 14.95 11.02 7.65
CA ARG A 593 16.20 10.31 7.98
C ARG A 593 16.77 9.56 6.79
N ALA A 594 15.92 8.91 5.99
CA ALA A 594 16.36 8.28 4.75
C ALA A 594 17.00 9.31 3.81
N LEU A 595 16.33 10.45 3.59
CA LEU A 595 16.83 11.55 2.77
C LEU A 595 18.15 12.12 3.29
N GLU A 596 18.28 12.38 4.59
CA GLU A 596 19.52 12.89 5.18
C GLU A 596 20.69 11.91 4.98
N ASN A 597 20.46 10.63 5.27
CA ASN A 597 21.47 9.58 5.10
C ASN A 597 21.90 9.44 3.63
N LEU A 598 20.94 9.38 2.71
CA LEU A 598 21.21 9.22 1.29
C LEU A 598 21.88 10.47 0.71
N SER A 599 21.45 11.67 1.11
CA SER A 599 22.09 12.94 0.68
C SER A 599 23.56 12.98 1.10
N ARG A 600 23.88 12.59 2.33
CA ARG A 600 25.27 12.50 2.82
C ARG A 600 26.09 11.47 2.01
N ILE A 601 25.49 10.35 1.64
CA ILE A 601 26.14 9.34 0.80
C ILE A 601 26.40 9.90 -0.60
N THR A 602 25.41 10.55 -1.20
CA THR A 602 25.53 11.17 -2.52
C THR A 602 26.60 12.25 -2.52
N GLU A 603 26.55 13.20 -1.59
CA GLU A 603 27.53 14.28 -1.48
C GLU A 603 28.95 13.76 -1.28
N SER A 604 29.14 12.80 -0.37
CA SER A 604 30.47 12.23 -0.12
C SER A 604 31.00 11.45 -1.32
N SER A 605 30.15 10.69 -2.02
CA SER A 605 30.54 9.95 -3.23
C SER A 605 30.85 10.88 -4.40
N LEU A 606 30.03 11.90 -4.64
CA LEU A 606 30.27 12.93 -5.64
C LEU A 606 31.60 13.66 -5.37
N MET A 607 31.87 13.99 -4.11
CA MET A 607 33.11 14.64 -3.72
C MET A 607 34.33 13.74 -3.92
N SER A 608 34.25 12.45 -3.57
CA SER A 608 35.33 11.48 -3.83
C SER A 608 35.63 11.34 -5.32
N ILE A 609 34.60 11.31 -6.17
CA ILE A 609 34.77 11.28 -7.62
C ILE A 609 35.39 12.61 -8.11
N ALA A 610 34.86 13.76 -7.68
CA ALA A 610 35.36 15.09 -8.05
C ALA A 610 36.84 15.28 -7.68
N ASN A 611 37.24 14.78 -6.52
CA ASN A 611 38.62 14.83 -6.05
C ASN A 611 39.58 13.92 -6.83
N SER A 612 39.04 13.00 -7.62
CA SER A 612 39.80 12.11 -8.49
C SER A 612 39.90 12.62 -9.93
N ILE A 613 39.27 13.75 -10.27
CA ILE A 613 39.32 14.42 -11.58
C ILE A 613 40.55 15.35 -11.69
N ASP A 614 41.28 15.27 -12.81
CA ASP A 614 42.43 16.13 -13.12
C ASP A 614 42.01 17.58 -13.43
N ALA A 615 41.71 18.33 -12.38
CA ALA A 615 41.35 19.75 -12.43
C ALA A 615 41.97 20.50 -11.24
N ARG A 616 42.01 21.84 -11.35
CA ARG A 616 42.48 22.68 -10.23
C ARG A 616 41.43 22.77 -9.12
N THR A 617 41.88 23.04 -7.90
CA THR A 617 41.01 23.38 -6.77
C THR A 617 40.12 24.58 -7.09
N GLY A 618 38.86 24.54 -6.64
CA GLY A 618 37.87 25.60 -6.89
C GLY A 618 37.10 25.47 -8.21
N CYS A 619 37.44 24.50 -9.06
CA CYS A 619 36.59 24.13 -10.20
C CYS A 619 35.25 23.53 -9.73
N ILE A 620 34.19 23.78 -10.49
CA ILE A 620 32.87 23.19 -10.26
C ILE A 620 32.76 21.93 -11.12
N ILE A 621 32.48 20.80 -10.50
CA ILE A 621 32.23 19.54 -11.22
C ILE A 621 30.72 19.33 -11.25
N VAL A 622 30.15 19.25 -12.45
CA VAL A 622 28.71 19.05 -12.66
C VAL A 622 28.48 17.62 -13.13
N PHE A 623 27.58 16.91 -12.45
CA PHE A 623 27.27 15.50 -12.65
C PHE A 623 25.86 15.30 -13.22
N ASN A 624 25.75 14.32 -14.10
CA ASN A 624 24.51 13.83 -14.68
C ASN A 624 24.37 12.32 -14.39
N ARG A 625 23.26 11.92 -13.75
CA ARG A 625 22.95 10.50 -13.50
C ARG A 625 22.31 9.80 -14.70
N LEU A 626 21.74 10.55 -15.63
CA LEU A 626 20.94 9.99 -16.71
C LEU A 626 21.83 9.45 -17.82
N PRO A 627 21.47 8.33 -18.45
CA PRO A 627 22.31 7.63 -19.43
C PRO A 627 22.27 8.27 -20.83
N TRP A 628 21.91 9.55 -20.93
CA TRP A 628 21.97 10.38 -22.12
C TRP A 628 22.52 11.77 -21.77
N MET A 629 22.95 12.52 -22.77
CA MET A 629 23.46 13.88 -22.58
C MET A 629 22.33 14.81 -22.08
N VAL A 630 22.60 15.56 -21.02
CA VAL A 630 21.64 16.50 -20.44
C VAL A 630 22.15 17.92 -20.60
N LYS A 631 21.29 18.78 -21.14
CA LYS A 631 21.51 20.23 -21.15
C LYS A 631 20.90 20.83 -19.88
N ALA A 632 21.71 21.01 -18.86
CA ALA A 632 21.26 21.39 -17.53
C ALA A 632 21.26 22.91 -17.33
N ILE A 633 20.24 23.39 -16.61
CA ILE A 633 20.17 24.75 -16.08
C ILE A 633 20.46 24.68 -14.58
N LEU A 634 21.47 25.39 -14.13
CA LEU A 634 21.96 25.31 -12.75
C LEU A 634 22.19 26.68 -12.15
N GLU A 635 21.91 26.79 -10.85
CA GLU A 635 22.33 27.91 -10.02
C GLU A 635 23.68 27.58 -9.39
N LEU A 636 24.70 28.36 -9.74
CA LEU A 636 26.08 28.23 -9.25
C LEU A 636 26.52 29.50 -8.49
N PRO A 637 27.61 29.44 -7.71
CA PRO A 637 28.22 30.64 -7.14
C PRO A 637 28.43 31.75 -8.18
N LYS A 638 28.37 33.01 -7.75
CA LYS A 638 28.43 34.14 -8.68
C LYS A 638 29.78 34.20 -9.41
N SER A 639 29.81 33.82 -10.69
CA SER A 639 30.99 33.88 -11.56
C SER A 639 30.57 33.71 -13.02
N PHE A 640 31.49 34.02 -13.94
CA PHE A 640 31.41 33.43 -15.27
C PHE A 640 32.08 32.07 -15.26
N TYR A 641 31.69 31.20 -16.18
CA TYR A 641 32.23 29.85 -16.25
C TYR A 641 32.72 29.55 -17.67
N GLU A 642 33.78 28.77 -17.76
CA GLU A 642 34.22 28.10 -18.99
C GLU A 642 34.36 26.60 -18.74
N THR A 643 34.16 25.78 -19.76
CA THR A 643 34.50 24.35 -19.71
C THR A 643 36.02 24.19 -19.66
N TYR A 644 36.49 23.00 -19.26
CA TYR A 644 37.92 22.75 -19.13
C TYR A 644 38.74 22.98 -20.43
N ASP A 645 38.13 22.81 -21.60
CA ASP A 645 38.73 23.10 -22.91
C ASP A 645 38.69 24.60 -23.29
N GLY A 646 38.30 25.48 -22.37
CA GLY A 646 38.28 26.94 -22.55
C GLY A 646 37.08 27.46 -23.34
N LYS A 647 36.01 26.68 -23.51
CA LYS A 647 34.79 27.18 -24.14
C LYS A 647 33.96 27.94 -23.11
N PRO A 648 33.51 29.17 -23.41
CA PRO A 648 32.66 29.91 -22.49
C PRO A 648 31.31 29.20 -22.31
N VAL A 649 30.83 29.17 -21.07
CA VAL A 649 29.48 28.70 -20.73
C VAL A 649 28.53 29.89 -20.76
N ASP A 650 27.32 29.67 -21.26
CA ASP A 650 26.27 30.68 -21.21
C ASP A 650 25.93 30.98 -19.75
N THR A 651 26.14 32.23 -19.34
CA THR A 651 25.87 32.71 -17.97
C THR A 651 24.89 33.88 -17.94
N GLN A 652 23.97 33.85 -16.98
CA GLN A 652 23.15 34.97 -16.53
C GLN A 652 23.50 35.28 -15.07
N LEU A 653 24.14 36.44 -14.84
CA LEU A 653 24.50 36.89 -13.50
C LEU A 653 23.24 37.35 -12.74
N MET A 654 23.07 36.82 -11.54
CA MET A 654 22.07 37.27 -10.57
C MET A 654 22.77 37.98 -9.41
N ASP A 655 22.01 38.49 -8.43
CA ASP A 655 22.57 39.26 -7.32
C ASP A 655 23.62 38.47 -6.54
N ASN A 656 23.30 37.22 -6.18
CA ASN A 656 24.14 36.37 -5.31
C ASN A 656 24.62 35.06 -5.96
N TYR A 657 24.19 34.76 -7.18
CA TYR A 657 24.49 33.51 -7.88
C TYR A 657 24.53 33.74 -9.39
N SER A 658 24.78 32.69 -10.15
CA SER A 658 24.75 32.70 -11.61
C SER A 658 23.89 31.56 -12.11
N ILE A 659 22.98 31.85 -13.04
CA ILE A 659 22.26 30.82 -13.78
C ILE A 659 23.14 30.46 -14.98
N ILE A 660 23.46 29.18 -15.13
CA ILE A 660 24.25 28.69 -16.26
C ILE A 660 23.47 27.67 -17.09
N LEU A 661 23.87 27.51 -18.34
CA LEU A 661 23.38 26.46 -19.25
C LEU A 661 24.57 25.63 -19.74
N VAL A 662 24.61 24.34 -19.38
CA VAL A 662 25.76 23.46 -19.66
C VAL A 662 25.33 22.08 -20.15
N ASP A 663 26.05 21.55 -21.14
CA ASP A 663 25.90 20.17 -21.59
C ASP A 663 26.74 19.22 -20.72
N ILE A 664 26.12 18.16 -20.24
CA ILE A 664 26.75 17.16 -19.37
C ILE A 664 26.64 15.78 -20.05
N PRO A 665 27.74 15.02 -20.19
CA PRO A 665 27.74 13.70 -20.82
C PRO A 665 26.79 12.69 -20.15
N PRO A 666 26.38 11.63 -20.88
CA PRO A 666 25.64 10.49 -20.33
C PRO A 666 26.33 9.87 -19.12
N LEU A 667 25.58 9.65 -18.03
CA LEU A 667 26.03 9.08 -16.76
C LEU A 667 27.47 9.53 -16.46
N GLY A 668 27.66 10.82 -16.26
CA GLY A 668 28.96 11.46 -16.45
C GLY A 668 29.08 12.81 -15.78
N TYR A 669 30.15 13.53 -16.12
CA TYR A 669 30.42 14.83 -15.53
C TYR A 669 31.20 15.76 -16.46
N THR A 670 31.07 17.06 -16.20
CA THR A 670 31.79 18.15 -16.88
C THR A 670 32.45 19.06 -15.83
N THR A 671 33.72 19.43 -16.06
CA THR A 671 34.44 20.41 -15.23
C THR A 671 34.24 21.82 -15.75
N LEU A 672 33.82 22.72 -14.85
CA LEU A 672 33.69 24.15 -15.09
C LEU A 672 34.70 24.95 -14.29
N ILE A 673 35.30 25.93 -14.93
CA ILE A 673 36.34 26.80 -14.40
C ILE A 673 35.72 28.18 -14.16
N PRO A 674 35.70 28.68 -12.91
CA PRO A 674 35.29 30.06 -12.63
C PRO A 674 36.28 31.05 -13.28
N VAL A 675 35.74 32.07 -13.95
CA VAL A 675 36.48 33.12 -14.65
C VAL A 675 35.88 34.50 -14.41
N GLU A 676 36.69 35.56 -14.54
CA GLU A 676 36.26 36.95 -14.29
C GLU A 676 35.41 37.54 -15.42
N LYS A 677 35.61 37.06 -16.66
CA LYS A 677 34.89 37.50 -17.85
C LYS A 677 34.46 36.27 -18.64
N GLY A 678 33.25 36.30 -19.15
CA GLY A 678 32.72 35.21 -19.97
C GLY A 678 31.72 35.68 -21.01
N SER A 679 31.03 34.72 -21.59
CA SER A 679 29.95 34.98 -22.54
C SER A 679 28.69 35.38 -21.79
N THR A 680 28.12 36.53 -22.13
CA THR A 680 26.73 36.83 -21.81
C THR A 680 25.86 36.20 -22.88
N ALA A 681 24.96 35.30 -22.47
CA ALA A 681 24.03 34.69 -23.40
C ALA A 681 23.09 35.77 -24.02
N SER A 682 22.55 35.47 -25.19
CA SER A 682 21.26 35.99 -25.66
C SER A 682 20.35 34.78 -25.92
N GLY A 683 19.04 34.91 -25.72
CA GLY A 683 18.12 33.80 -25.94
C GLY A 683 16.70 34.09 -25.48
N VAL A 684 16.49 34.28 -24.18
CA VAL A 684 15.15 34.55 -23.63
C VAL A 684 14.83 36.05 -23.68
N ILE A 685 13.63 36.35 -24.16
CA ILE A 685 13.04 37.69 -24.22
C ILE A 685 11.79 37.70 -23.35
N VAL A 686 11.62 38.79 -22.59
CA VAL A 686 10.39 39.06 -21.84
C VAL A 686 9.98 40.52 -22.04
N GLU A 687 8.73 40.70 -22.45
CA GLU A 687 8.15 41.99 -22.83
C GLU A 687 6.74 42.14 -22.26
N GLU A 688 6.48 43.28 -21.62
CA GLU A 688 5.11 43.67 -21.28
C GLU A 688 4.40 44.15 -22.53
N VAL A 689 3.18 43.65 -22.74
CA VAL A 689 2.28 44.07 -23.81
C VAL A 689 0.99 44.62 -23.22
N SER A 690 0.17 45.29 -24.03
CA SER A 690 -1.03 45.96 -23.52
C SER A 690 -1.98 45.01 -22.79
N ASP A 691 -2.04 43.75 -23.19
CA ASP A 691 -2.97 42.73 -22.71
C ASP A 691 -2.29 41.60 -21.90
N GLY A 692 -1.04 41.77 -21.46
CA GLY A 692 -0.34 40.77 -20.66
C GLY A 692 1.19 40.82 -20.77
N VAL A 693 1.84 39.67 -20.74
CA VAL A 693 3.29 39.51 -20.86
C VAL A 693 3.62 38.44 -21.90
N ILE A 694 4.61 38.69 -22.74
CA ILE A 694 5.14 37.71 -23.69
C ILE A 694 6.50 37.21 -23.18
N LEU A 695 6.64 35.88 -23.10
CA LEU A 695 7.89 35.17 -22.92
C LEU A 695 8.27 34.49 -24.23
N GLU A 696 9.49 34.69 -24.72
CA GLU A 696 9.96 34.07 -25.97
C GLU A 696 11.38 33.52 -25.80
N ASN A 697 11.65 32.33 -26.32
CA ASN A 697 13.00 31.74 -26.40
C ASN A 697 13.25 31.19 -27.81
N ASP A 698 14.26 30.33 -28.00
CA ASP A 698 14.61 29.76 -29.31
C ASP A 698 13.46 28.97 -29.96
N TYR A 699 12.63 28.31 -29.15
CA TYR A 699 11.59 27.38 -29.62
C TYR A 699 10.18 27.93 -29.48
N LEU A 700 9.87 28.60 -28.39
CA LEU A 700 8.49 28.93 -28.00
C LEU A 700 8.30 30.44 -27.89
N LYS A 701 7.08 30.87 -28.21
CA LYS A 701 6.51 32.16 -27.85
C LYS A 701 5.26 31.92 -27.02
N VAL A 702 5.29 32.32 -25.75
CA VAL A 702 4.22 32.11 -24.78
C VAL A 702 3.63 33.45 -24.38
N LYS A 703 2.31 33.60 -24.54
CA LYS A 703 1.57 34.79 -24.12
C LYS A 703 0.82 34.49 -22.82
N ILE A 704 1.10 35.28 -21.79
CA ILE A 704 0.41 35.25 -20.50
C ILE A 704 -0.53 36.45 -20.46
N ASP A 705 -1.80 36.24 -20.17
CA ASP A 705 -2.79 37.32 -20.10
C ASP A 705 -2.62 38.20 -18.84
N ARG A 706 -3.43 39.25 -18.72
CA ARG A 706 -3.40 40.15 -17.54
C ARG A 706 -3.77 39.44 -16.23
N GLU A 707 -4.57 38.38 -16.27
CA GLU A 707 -4.99 37.63 -15.09
C GLU A 707 -3.88 36.67 -14.62
N GLY A 708 -2.93 36.30 -15.49
CA GLY A 708 -1.83 35.39 -15.19
C GLY A 708 -1.95 34.01 -15.83
N TYR A 709 -2.93 33.79 -16.68
CA TYR A 709 -3.16 32.52 -17.37
C TYR A 709 -2.45 32.50 -18.73
N ILE A 710 -2.19 31.30 -19.26
CA ILE A 710 -1.51 31.15 -20.54
C ILE A 710 -2.56 31.20 -21.66
N GLU A 711 -2.47 32.24 -22.49
CA GLU A 711 -3.37 32.47 -23.62
C GLU A 711 -2.89 31.75 -24.89
N SER A 712 -1.57 31.64 -25.10
CA SER A 712 -0.98 31.04 -26.31
C SER A 712 0.36 30.37 -25.98
N ILE A 713 0.61 29.21 -26.60
CA ILE A 713 1.90 28.52 -26.65
C ILE A 713 2.18 28.22 -28.12
N TYR A 714 2.95 29.09 -28.77
CA TYR A 714 3.32 28.93 -30.17
C TYR A 714 4.73 28.34 -30.29
N ASP A 715 4.87 27.18 -30.94
CA ASP A 715 6.17 26.60 -31.29
C ASP A 715 6.63 27.14 -32.66
N LYS A 716 7.79 27.80 -32.68
CA LYS A 716 8.35 28.47 -33.85
C LYS A 716 8.96 27.51 -34.87
N GLU A 717 9.41 26.34 -34.44
CA GLU A 717 9.96 25.33 -35.34
C GLU A 717 8.84 24.53 -36.00
N LEU A 718 7.86 24.10 -35.22
CA LEU A 718 6.68 23.37 -35.71
C LEU A 718 5.69 24.31 -36.42
N ARG A 719 5.73 25.60 -36.10
CA ARG A 719 4.83 26.66 -36.60
C ARG A 719 3.37 26.43 -36.22
N GLU A 720 3.16 25.86 -35.04
CA GLU A 720 1.87 25.42 -34.53
C GLU A 720 1.51 26.13 -33.23
N GLU A 721 0.22 26.44 -33.06
CA GLU A 721 -0.36 26.81 -31.77
C GLU A 721 -0.74 25.53 -31.01
N PHE A 722 -0.45 25.47 -29.71
CA PHE A 722 -0.71 24.29 -28.88
C PHE A 722 -1.95 24.43 -27.99
N LEU A 723 -2.51 25.64 -27.87
CA LEU A 723 -3.69 25.89 -27.06
C LEU A 723 -4.89 26.30 -27.92
N SER A 724 -6.05 25.72 -27.61
CA SER A 724 -7.32 26.08 -28.25
C SER A 724 -8.00 27.28 -27.57
N ASP A 725 -7.65 27.54 -26.31
CA ASP A 725 -8.23 28.57 -25.44
C ASP A 725 -7.32 28.75 -24.20
N ILE A 726 -7.63 29.75 -23.36
CA ILE A 726 -6.90 30.08 -22.13
C ILE A 726 -6.72 28.83 -21.26
N SER A 727 -5.48 28.59 -20.89
CA SER A 727 -4.99 27.40 -20.18
C SER A 727 -4.13 27.78 -18.98
N ASN A 728 -3.64 26.77 -18.26
CA ASN A 728 -2.94 26.96 -16.98
C ASN A 728 -3.83 27.66 -15.93
N VAL A 729 -5.14 27.39 -15.98
CA VAL A 729 -6.16 28.05 -15.15
C VAL A 729 -6.33 27.30 -13.84
N ILE A 730 -6.08 27.98 -12.72
CA ILE A 730 -6.32 27.43 -11.39
C ILE A 730 -7.81 27.54 -11.05
N GLU A 731 -8.43 26.41 -10.76
CA GLU A 731 -9.82 26.32 -10.32
C GLU A 731 -9.91 25.61 -8.95
N ILE A 732 -10.73 26.16 -8.06
CA ILE A 732 -11.00 25.59 -6.74
C ILE A 732 -12.38 24.95 -6.74
N HIS A 733 -12.40 23.63 -6.56
CA HIS A 733 -13.59 22.79 -6.55
C HIS A 733 -14.04 22.49 -5.13
N VAL A 734 -15.36 22.32 -4.94
CA VAL A 734 -15.91 21.82 -3.67
C VAL A 734 -15.78 20.31 -3.67
N ASP A 735 -15.02 19.79 -2.71
CA ASP A 735 -14.73 18.38 -2.58
C ASP A 735 -15.23 17.89 -1.22
N LYS A 736 -16.34 17.17 -1.23
CA LYS A 736 -17.07 16.68 -0.05
C LYS A 736 -17.64 15.30 -0.38
N PRO A 737 -16.80 14.27 -0.49
CA PRO A 737 -17.27 12.93 -0.81
C PRO A 737 -18.22 12.39 0.27
N GLY A 738 -19.11 11.47 -0.12
CA GLY A 738 -20.13 10.94 0.79
C GLY A 738 -19.55 10.12 1.96
N ARG A 739 -18.40 9.48 1.73
CA ARG A 739 -17.62 8.70 2.70
C ARG A 739 -16.12 8.86 2.38
N PHE A 740 -15.27 8.41 3.31
CA PHE A 740 -13.82 8.32 3.14
C PHE A 740 -13.17 9.58 2.55
N ASP A 741 -13.26 10.69 3.27
CA ASP A 741 -12.88 12.02 2.80
C ASP A 741 -11.47 12.11 2.19
N ALA A 742 -10.46 11.58 2.86
CA ALA A 742 -9.09 11.51 2.32
C ALA A 742 -8.94 10.58 1.10
N TRP A 743 -9.79 9.56 0.96
CA TRP A 743 -9.67 8.55 -0.08
C TRP A 743 -10.40 8.94 -1.36
N ASP A 744 -11.58 9.53 -1.27
CA ASP A 744 -12.47 9.68 -2.43
C ASP A 744 -12.44 11.09 -3.01
N ILE A 745 -12.56 11.17 -4.34
CA ILE A 745 -13.03 12.35 -5.05
C ILE A 745 -14.26 11.90 -5.81
N GLU A 746 -15.37 12.61 -5.63
CA GLU A 746 -16.61 12.32 -6.36
C GLU A 746 -16.51 12.84 -7.78
N LYS A 747 -17.10 12.12 -8.73
CA LYS A 747 -17.20 12.54 -10.14
C LYS A 747 -17.74 13.98 -10.27
N THR A 748 -18.75 14.31 -9.45
CA THR A 748 -19.38 15.63 -9.44
C THR A 748 -18.44 16.75 -9.01
N ALA A 749 -17.43 16.47 -8.18
CA ALA A 749 -16.45 17.47 -7.75
C ALA A 749 -15.48 17.84 -8.89
N VAL A 750 -15.25 16.94 -9.85
CA VAL A 750 -14.39 17.19 -11.02
C VAL A 750 -15.19 17.77 -12.18
N GLU A 751 -16.43 17.32 -12.39
CA GLU A 751 -17.29 17.79 -13.48
C GLU A 751 -17.97 19.13 -13.22
N ALA A 752 -18.19 19.49 -11.94
CA ALA A 752 -18.73 20.79 -11.61
C ALA A 752 -17.77 21.92 -11.99
N HIS A 753 -18.31 23.09 -12.34
CA HIS A 753 -17.48 24.27 -12.56
C HIS A 753 -16.78 24.68 -11.27
N GLY A 754 -15.45 24.70 -11.29
CA GLY A 754 -14.65 25.24 -10.21
C GLY A 754 -14.70 26.77 -10.18
N VAL A 755 -14.31 27.36 -9.05
CA VAL A 755 -14.23 28.81 -8.88
C VAL A 755 -12.79 29.26 -9.13
N LYS A 756 -12.59 30.22 -10.05
CA LYS A 756 -11.31 30.89 -10.20
C LYS A 756 -11.02 31.76 -8.97
N PRO A 757 -9.77 31.80 -8.46
CA PRO A 757 -9.41 32.70 -7.37
C PRO A 757 -9.43 34.16 -7.84
N GLU A 758 -9.60 35.10 -6.90
CA GLU A 758 -9.54 36.54 -7.15
C GLU A 758 -8.10 36.95 -7.54
N VAL A 759 -7.94 37.68 -8.64
CA VAL A 759 -6.63 38.24 -9.03
C VAL A 759 -6.29 39.41 -8.11
N VAL A 760 -5.20 39.28 -7.34
CA VAL A 760 -4.68 40.34 -6.46
C VAL A 760 -3.63 41.16 -7.16
N GLU A 761 -2.70 40.48 -7.84
CA GLU A 761 -1.69 41.08 -8.71
C GLU A 761 -1.69 40.27 -10.01
N GLY A 762 -1.92 40.95 -11.13
CA GLY A 762 -1.87 40.33 -12.46
C GLY A 762 -0.44 39.95 -12.86
N ALA A 763 -0.28 39.48 -14.09
CA ALA A 763 1.02 39.08 -14.63
C ALA A 763 2.06 40.20 -14.52
N SER A 764 3.17 39.95 -13.81
CA SER A 764 4.27 40.88 -13.58
C SER A 764 5.63 40.20 -13.78
N ILE A 765 6.59 40.90 -14.40
CA ILE A 765 7.92 40.35 -14.66
C ILE A 765 8.74 40.41 -13.36
N VAL A 766 9.22 39.26 -12.88
CA VAL A 766 10.04 39.15 -11.67
C VAL A 766 11.47 38.70 -11.95
N MET A 767 11.75 38.17 -13.14
CA MET A 767 13.09 37.87 -13.61
C MET A 767 13.21 38.18 -15.09
N LYS A 768 14.24 38.94 -15.45
CA LYS A 768 14.59 39.26 -16.83
C LYS A 768 16.07 39.00 -17.05
N GLY A 769 16.37 38.02 -17.89
CA GLY A 769 17.72 37.77 -18.35
C GLY A 769 17.75 36.81 -19.54
N PRO A 770 18.94 36.63 -20.14
CA PRO A 770 19.07 35.95 -21.43
C PRO A 770 18.95 34.43 -21.36
N ILE A 771 19.08 33.83 -20.18
CA ILE A 771 18.94 32.39 -19.96
C ILE A 771 17.59 32.05 -19.36
N ALA A 772 17.08 32.89 -18.46
CA ALA A 772 15.82 32.66 -17.77
C ALA A 772 15.03 33.96 -17.63
N ALA A 773 13.74 33.88 -17.94
CA ALA A 773 12.76 34.92 -17.61
C ALA A 773 11.57 34.31 -16.88
N ARG A 774 11.02 35.07 -15.92
CA ARG A 774 9.96 34.60 -15.01
C ARG A 774 8.92 35.68 -14.82
N VAL A 775 7.66 35.26 -14.94
CA VAL A 775 6.47 36.07 -14.67
C VAL A 775 5.80 35.54 -13.41
N ARG A 776 5.24 36.43 -12.61
CA ARG A 776 4.49 36.12 -11.40
C ARG A 776 3.08 36.69 -11.48
N SER A 777 2.13 35.92 -11.00
CA SER A 777 0.76 36.36 -10.71
C SER A 777 0.38 35.94 -9.29
N ARG A 778 -0.46 36.75 -8.64
CA ARG A 778 -0.91 36.50 -7.27
C ARG A 778 -2.42 36.50 -7.20
N TYR A 779 -2.96 35.49 -6.54
CA TYR A 779 -4.38 35.28 -6.36
C TYR A 779 -4.75 35.14 -4.87
N ARG A 780 -6.04 35.34 -4.59
CA ARG A 780 -6.65 35.10 -3.28
C ARG A 780 -7.89 34.23 -3.44
N TYR A 781 -8.02 33.24 -2.58
CA TYR A 781 -9.27 32.50 -2.41
C TYR A 781 -9.61 32.50 -0.92
N ARG A 782 -10.59 33.32 -0.54
CA ARG A 782 -10.99 33.53 0.87
C ARG A 782 -9.79 33.92 1.72
N SER A 783 -9.39 33.07 2.68
CA SER A 783 -8.26 33.31 3.59
C SER A 783 -6.93 32.78 3.05
N SER A 784 -6.92 32.17 1.86
CA SER A 784 -5.73 31.58 1.26
C SER A 784 -5.14 32.48 0.17
N THR A 785 -3.82 32.47 0.04
CA THR A 785 -3.08 33.14 -1.04
C THR A 785 -2.44 32.12 -1.95
N ILE A 786 -2.35 32.46 -3.24
CA ILE A 786 -1.74 31.62 -4.27
C ILE A 786 -0.81 32.51 -5.09
N ASP A 787 0.47 32.18 -5.12
CA ASP A 787 1.49 32.82 -5.95
C ASP A 787 1.88 31.83 -7.07
N GLN A 788 1.63 32.21 -8.32
CA GLN A 788 1.99 31.42 -9.50
C GLN A 788 3.17 32.06 -10.20
N TYR A 789 4.11 31.24 -10.64
CA TYR A 789 5.25 31.69 -11.42
C TYR A 789 5.40 30.85 -12.69
N ILE A 790 5.56 31.53 -13.82
CA ILE A 790 5.80 30.88 -15.12
C ILE A 790 7.21 31.27 -15.57
N THR A 791 8.06 30.27 -15.77
CA THR A 791 9.47 30.44 -16.14
C THR A 791 9.77 29.77 -17.47
N MET A 792 10.45 30.51 -18.35
CA MET A 792 11.01 29.99 -19.60
C MET A 792 12.53 30.08 -19.58
N TYR A 793 13.17 29.09 -20.19
CA TYR A 793 14.62 28.99 -20.26
C TYR A 793 15.12 28.96 -21.70
N LYS A 794 16.33 29.47 -21.94
CA LYS A 794 17.01 29.38 -23.23
C LYS A 794 17.18 27.92 -23.65
N GLY A 795 16.94 27.63 -24.93
CA GLY A 795 17.15 26.30 -25.50
C GLY A 795 16.28 25.19 -24.89
N SER A 796 15.11 25.51 -24.33
CA SER A 796 14.18 24.54 -23.75
C SER A 796 12.76 24.74 -24.24
N ARG A 797 12.05 23.64 -24.49
CA ARG A 797 10.59 23.63 -24.71
C ARG A 797 9.79 23.48 -23.40
N LEU A 798 10.46 23.21 -22.28
CA LEU A 798 9.78 23.07 -20.99
C LEU A 798 9.41 24.44 -20.44
N ILE A 799 8.11 24.67 -20.26
CA ILE A 799 7.58 25.81 -19.52
C ILE A 799 7.41 25.35 -18.08
N ARG A 800 8.21 25.91 -17.16
CA ARG A 800 8.14 25.57 -15.74
C ARG A 800 7.09 26.43 -15.05
N VAL A 801 6.19 25.81 -14.30
CA VAL A 801 5.22 26.51 -13.46
C VAL A 801 5.41 26.11 -12.01
N ASP A 802 5.67 27.10 -11.16
CA ASP A 802 5.70 26.94 -9.70
C ASP A 802 4.45 27.60 -9.10
N VAL A 803 3.74 26.89 -8.24
CA VAL A 803 2.58 27.40 -7.50
C VAL A 803 2.88 27.27 -6.01
N GLU A 804 2.92 28.40 -5.32
CA GLU A 804 3.13 28.49 -3.88
C GLU A 804 1.84 28.97 -3.23
N MET A 805 1.34 28.24 -2.24
CA MET A 805 0.06 28.52 -1.58
C MET A 805 0.27 28.64 -0.07
N ASP A 806 -0.32 29.66 0.55
CA ASP A 806 -0.63 29.62 1.98
C ASP A 806 -2.09 29.18 2.11
N TRP A 807 -2.30 27.88 2.29
CA TRP A 807 -3.60 27.23 2.13
C TRP A 807 -4.28 26.96 3.47
N CYS A 808 -5.46 27.56 3.67
CA CYS A 808 -6.22 27.48 4.91
C CYS A 808 -7.61 26.83 4.75
N GLU A 809 -7.98 26.39 3.54
CA GLU A 809 -9.32 25.90 3.25
C GLU A 809 -9.45 24.38 3.40
N LYS A 810 -10.63 23.93 3.82
CA LYS A 810 -10.98 22.51 3.91
C LYS A 810 -12.08 22.10 2.94
N ASN A 811 -12.08 20.82 2.61
CA ASN A 811 -13.05 20.19 1.71
C ASN A 811 -13.00 20.85 0.32
N ARG A 812 -11.77 21.03 -0.18
CA ARG A 812 -11.47 21.66 -1.45
C ARG A 812 -10.49 20.82 -2.25
N LEU A 813 -10.69 20.82 -3.56
CA LEU A 813 -9.78 20.27 -4.53
C LEU A 813 -9.31 21.42 -5.44
N VAL A 814 -8.01 21.71 -5.43
CA VAL A 814 -7.38 22.71 -6.30
C VAL A 814 -6.83 21.98 -7.52
N LYS A 815 -7.34 22.32 -8.71
CA LYS A 815 -6.84 21.79 -9.98
C LYS A 815 -6.34 22.91 -10.87
N VAL A 816 -5.34 22.62 -11.70
CA VAL A 816 -4.97 23.46 -12.84
C VAL A 816 -5.45 22.82 -14.14
N TRP A 817 -6.05 23.62 -15.01
CA TRP A 817 -6.67 23.15 -16.26
C TRP A 817 -5.99 23.71 -17.51
N PHE A 818 -5.88 22.85 -18.52
CA PHE A 818 -5.35 23.15 -19.85
C PHE A 818 -6.35 22.74 -20.93
N LYS A 819 -6.36 23.48 -22.04
CA LYS A 819 -7.22 23.28 -23.22
C LYS A 819 -6.34 23.13 -24.46
N PRO A 820 -5.64 22.00 -24.63
CA PRO A 820 -4.77 21.78 -25.78
C PRO A 820 -5.53 21.87 -27.11
N ASP A 821 -4.88 22.36 -28.16
CA ASP A 821 -5.35 22.24 -29.56
C ASP A 821 -4.92 20.89 -30.15
N VAL A 822 -5.35 19.81 -29.50
CA VAL A 822 -5.05 18.42 -29.89
C VAL A 822 -6.36 17.64 -29.94
N LYS A 823 -6.61 16.94 -31.05
CA LYS A 823 -7.83 16.14 -31.24
C LYS A 823 -7.49 14.66 -31.28
N THR A 824 -7.76 13.98 -30.18
CA THR A 824 -7.53 12.54 -30.02
C THR A 824 -8.57 11.93 -29.07
N ASP A 825 -8.72 10.61 -29.13
CA ASP A 825 -9.61 9.83 -28.27
C ASP A 825 -8.86 9.12 -27.13
N HIS A 826 -7.55 9.31 -27.02
CA HIS A 826 -6.72 8.68 -25.99
C HIS A 826 -5.61 9.61 -25.47
N ALA A 827 -5.10 9.28 -24.28
CA ALA A 827 -3.97 9.93 -23.65
C ALA A 827 -3.03 8.88 -23.02
N TYR A 828 -1.75 9.20 -22.92
CA TYR A 828 -0.70 8.32 -22.41
C TYR A 828 -0.28 8.74 -21.00
N PHE A 829 -0.08 7.78 -20.11
CA PHE A 829 0.26 8.03 -18.70
C PHE A 829 1.41 7.14 -18.27
N GLU A 830 2.38 7.74 -17.59
CA GLU A 830 3.48 6.98 -17.00
C GLU A 830 3.00 6.13 -15.81
N ILE A 831 3.42 4.87 -15.81
CA ILE A 831 3.23 3.91 -14.72
C ILE A 831 4.59 3.29 -14.35
N PRO A 832 4.71 2.54 -13.23
CA PRO A 832 5.96 1.87 -12.90
C PRO A 832 6.42 0.96 -14.05
N PHE A 833 7.64 1.18 -14.57
CA PHE A 833 8.23 0.48 -15.71
C PHE A 833 7.45 0.52 -17.05
N GLY A 834 6.58 1.49 -17.29
CA GLY A 834 5.86 1.53 -18.56
C GLY A 834 4.95 2.72 -18.76
N VAL A 835 4.14 2.63 -19.81
CA VAL A 835 3.15 3.65 -20.19
C VAL A 835 1.84 2.96 -20.51
N VAL A 836 0.74 3.46 -19.97
CA VAL A 836 -0.62 3.00 -20.30
C VAL A 836 -1.35 4.04 -21.14
N GLU A 837 -2.18 3.55 -22.05
CA GLU A 837 -3.12 4.36 -22.82
C GLU A 837 -4.48 4.34 -22.11
N ARG A 838 -5.08 5.51 -21.87
CA ARG A 838 -6.44 5.64 -21.35
C ARG A 838 -7.28 6.50 -22.28
N SER A 839 -8.59 6.27 -22.28
CA SER A 839 -9.52 7.04 -23.11
C SER A 839 -9.55 8.51 -22.70
N ALA A 840 -9.51 9.40 -23.68
CA ALA A 840 -9.77 10.84 -23.51
C ALA A 840 -11.26 11.20 -23.71
N ILE A 841 -12.08 10.23 -24.14
CA ILE A 841 -13.52 10.36 -24.37
C ILE A 841 -14.29 9.26 -23.64
N ILE A 842 -15.57 9.49 -23.33
CA ILE A 842 -16.40 8.50 -22.66
C ILE A 842 -17.08 7.62 -23.71
N ARG A 843 -16.67 6.36 -23.84
CA ARG A 843 -17.31 5.40 -24.77
C ARG A 843 -18.22 4.41 -24.03
N ASP A 844 -17.86 4.06 -22.81
CA ASP A 844 -18.60 3.14 -21.95
C ASP A 844 -18.48 3.54 -20.47
N SER A 845 -19.05 2.70 -19.60
CA SER A 845 -19.05 2.92 -18.15
C SER A 845 -17.67 2.78 -17.50
N ARG A 846 -16.68 2.16 -18.16
CA ARG A 846 -15.29 2.08 -17.65
C ARG A 846 -14.56 3.38 -17.91
N ASP A 847 -14.70 3.93 -19.12
CA ASP A 847 -14.21 5.27 -19.43
C ASP A 847 -14.87 6.32 -18.51
N GLU A 848 -16.17 6.15 -18.21
CA GLU A 848 -16.88 7.03 -17.29
C GLU A 848 -16.29 7.01 -15.87
N ALA A 849 -15.88 5.83 -15.39
CA ALA A 849 -15.27 5.62 -14.08
C ALA A 849 -13.85 6.21 -13.97
N MET A 850 -13.15 6.44 -15.09
CA MET A 850 -11.79 7.00 -15.16
C MET A 850 -11.79 8.54 -15.21
N PHE A 851 -12.63 9.21 -14.41
CA PHE A 851 -12.68 10.68 -14.34
C PHE A 851 -11.49 11.32 -13.59
N GLU A 852 -10.77 10.53 -12.78
CA GLU A 852 -9.52 10.90 -12.12
C GLU A 852 -8.60 9.67 -12.14
N VAL A 853 -7.41 9.79 -12.73
CA VAL A 853 -6.51 8.66 -12.98
C VAL A 853 -5.09 8.95 -12.47
N PRO A 854 -4.34 7.91 -12.02
CA PRO A 854 -2.99 8.09 -11.53
C PRO A 854 -1.96 8.15 -12.67
N ALA A 855 -0.90 8.94 -12.49
CA ALA A 855 0.35 8.83 -13.25
C ALA A 855 1.55 9.06 -12.33
N LEU A 856 2.71 8.49 -12.64
CA LEU A 856 3.91 8.68 -11.82
C LEU A 856 4.45 10.11 -11.93
N ARG A 857 4.93 10.51 -13.11
CA ARG A 857 5.51 11.84 -13.31
C ARG A 857 4.90 12.61 -14.46
N TRP A 858 4.18 11.98 -15.39
CA TRP A 858 3.67 12.69 -16.56
C TRP A 858 2.45 12.03 -17.21
N MET A 859 1.70 12.86 -17.93
CA MET A 859 0.73 12.45 -18.93
C MET A 859 0.99 13.18 -20.25
N ASP A 860 0.58 12.58 -21.37
CA ASP A 860 0.67 13.14 -22.72
C ASP A 860 -0.68 13.01 -23.44
N ILE A 861 -1.06 14.06 -24.18
CA ILE A 861 -2.13 14.01 -25.16
C ILE A 861 -1.57 14.43 -26.52
N SER A 862 -1.75 13.60 -27.54
CA SER A 862 -1.16 13.80 -28.86
C SER A 862 -2.06 13.27 -29.98
N ASP A 863 -2.01 13.92 -31.15
CA ASP A 863 -2.77 13.54 -32.36
C ASP A 863 -1.89 12.84 -33.42
N GLY A 864 -0.67 12.47 -33.04
CA GLY A 864 0.35 11.89 -33.91
C GLY A 864 1.17 12.91 -34.71
N CYS A 865 0.74 14.17 -34.79
CA CYS A 865 1.49 15.26 -35.42
C CYS A 865 2.12 16.18 -34.36
N LYS A 866 1.35 16.56 -33.35
CA LYS A 866 1.79 17.36 -32.20
C LYS A 866 1.19 16.82 -30.90
N GLY A 867 1.83 17.13 -29.78
CA GLY A 867 1.40 16.70 -28.46
C GLY A 867 1.72 17.71 -27.36
N LEU A 868 0.96 17.64 -26.27
CA LEU A 868 1.16 18.48 -25.09
C LEU A 868 1.22 17.58 -23.85
N ALA A 869 2.40 17.50 -23.26
CA ALA A 869 2.60 16.76 -22.01
C ALA A 869 2.57 17.66 -20.79
N ILE A 870 1.99 17.15 -19.70
CA ILE A 870 2.01 17.76 -18.37
C ILE A 870 2.86 16.88 -17.44
N ILE A 871 3.99 17.41 -17.01
CA ILE A 871 4.99 16.70 -16.22
C ILE A 871 5.01 17.25 -14.80
N SER A 872 4.80 16.41 -13.80
CA SER A 872 4.94 16.75 -12.37
C SER A 872 5.50 15.55 -11.61
N PRO A 873 6.73 15.61 -11.08
CA PRO A 873 7.33 14.45 -10.42
C PRO A 873 6.69 14.01 -9.09
N ASP A 874 5.79 14.81 -8.53
CA ASP A 874 5.21 14.62 -7.19
C ASP A 874 3.69 14.90 -7.15
N ARG A 875 3.03 14.95 -8.31
CA ARG A 875 1.56 15.02 -8.42
C ARG A 875 1.06 13.91 -9.32
N HIS A 876 0.10 13.15 -8.81
CA HIS A 876 -0.31 11.90 -9.44
C HIS A 876 -1.75 11.91 -9.96
N GLY A 877 -2.60 12.84 -9.53
CA GLY A 877 -4.01 12.89 -9.94
C GLY A 877 -4.22 13.71 -11.22
N TYR A 878 -4.65 13.04 -12.29
CA TYR A 878 -4.91 13.66 -13.59
C TYR A 878 -6.36 13.42 -14.05
N THR A 879 -6.90 14.39 -14.79
CA THR A 879 -8.19 14.29 -15.48
C THR A 879 -7.99 14.58 -16.96
N VAL A 880 -8.53 13.75 -17.85
CA VAL A 880 -8.62 14.04 -19.28
C VAL A 880 -10.07 13.86 -19.70
N ARG A 881 -10.75 14.96 -20.02
CA ARG A 881 -12.18 14.95 -20.36
C ARG A 881 -12.55 16.15 -21.20
N ASP A 882 -13.37 15.95 -22.23
CA ASP A 882 -13.90 17.00 -23.10
C ASP A 882 -12.81 17.92 -23.70
N GLY A 883 -11.68 17.33 -24.10
CA GLY A 883 -10.53 18.07 -24.65
C GLY A 883 -9.80 18.96 -23.64
N ARG A 884 -10.05 18.77 -22.33
CA ARG A 884 -9.34 19.45 -21.24
C ARG A 884 -8.45 18.47 -20.48
N ILE A 885 -7.31 18.96 -20.03
CA ILE A 885 -6.43 18.27 -19.08
C ILE A 885 -6.51 18.98 -17.74
N GLY A 886 -6.71 18.24 -16.65
CA GLY A 886 -6.66 18.73 -15.28
C GLY A 886 -5.55 18.04 -14.49
N LEU A 887 -4.73 18.81 -13.79
CA LEU A 887 -3.78 18.29 -12.79
C LEU A 887 -4.25 18.69 -11.39
N SER A 888 -4.44 17.70 -10.51
CA SER A 888 -4.78 17.90 -9.10
C SER A 888 -3.57 18.38 -8.31
N LEU A 889 -3.64 19.58 -7.74
CA LEU A 889 -2.54 20.20 -6.99
C LEU A 889 -2.67 19.98 -5.48
N VAL A 890 -3.89 20.12 -4.94
CA VAL A 890 -4.19 20.04 -3.51
C VAL A 890 -5.57 19.44 -3.29
N LYS A 891 -5.69 18.50 -2.36
CA LYS A 891 -6.95 18.03 -1.79
C LYS A 891 -6.85 18.21 -0.27
N SER A 892 -7.78 18.94 0.34
CA SER A 892 -7.70 19.26 1.77
C SER A 892 -8.82 18.58 2.59
N PRO A 893 -8.72 17.27 2.85
CA PRO A 893 -9.76 16.52 3.55
C PRO A 893 -9.78 16.84 5.06
N SER A 894 -10.85 16.43 5.71
CA SER A 894 -11.07 16.54 7.17
C SER A 894 -10.88 15.19 7.87
N MET A 895 -11.26 14.07 7.25
CA MET A 895 -11.12 12.71 7.79
C MET A 895 -10.10 11.90 6.97
N PRO A 896 -9.18 11.16 7.62
CA PRO A 896 -9.03 10.96 9.07
C PRO A 896 -8.13 11.99 9.74
N ASN A 897 -7.44 12.84 8.98
CA ASN A 897 -6.53 13.86 9.49
C ASN A 897 -7.02 15.29 9.16
N PRO A 898 -7.60 16.01 10.13
CA PRO A 898 -8.04 17.41 9.95
C PRO A 898 -6.90 18.40 9.64
N TRP A 899 -5.63 18.01 9.75
CA TRP A 899 -4.48 18.86 9.42
C TRP A 899 -3.84 18.54 8.07
N SER A 900 -4.35 17.56 7.32
CA SER A 900 -3.82 17.27 5.98
C SER A 900 -3.95 18.49 5.06
N ASP A 901 -2.85 18.78 4.35
CA ASP A 901 -2.76 19.77 3.28
C ASP A 901 -3.25 21.17 3.68
N LEU A 902 -2.76 21.66 4.83
CA LEU A 902 -2.89 23.04 5.29
C LEU A 902 -1.51 23.70 5.42
N GLY A 903 -1.50 25.03 5.38
CA GLY A 903 -0.31 25.87 5.50
C GLY A 903 0.41 26.03 4.16
N PHE A 904 1.74 26.21 4.23
CA PHE A 904 2.54 26.45 3.04
C PHE A 904 2.69 25.19 2.18
N ILE A 905 2.25 25.27 0.93
CA ILE A 905 2.32 24.20 -0.06
C ILE A 905 3.03 24.74 -1.30
N LYS A 906 3.97 23.96 -1.84
CA LYS A 906 4.61 24.24 -3.13
C LYS A 906 4.32 23.11 -4.11
N ALA A 907 3.85 23.46 -5.30
CA ALA A 907 3.67 22.56 -6.42
C ALA A 907 4.51 23.02 -7.60
N THR A 908 5.22 22.11 -8.27
CA THR A 908 5.95 22.39 -9.50
C THR A 908 5.50 21.41 -10.58
N TYR A 909 5.15 21.94 -11.74
CA TYR A 909 4.86 21.14 -12.93
C TYR A 909 5.39 21.85 -14.17
N TYR A 910 5.45 21.11 -15.26
CA TYR A 910 5.99 21.57 -16.53
C TYR A 910 4.99 21.29 -17.64
N VAL A 911 4.83 22.27 -18.52
CA VAL A 911 4.07 22.13 -19.75
C VAL A 911 5.08 21.93 -20.88
N TYR A 912 4.92 20.87 -21.64
CA TYR A 912 5.87 20.45 -22.68
C TYR A 912 5.16 20.25 -24.02
N PRO A 913 5.13 21.27 -24.90
CA PRO A 913 4.73 21.09 -26.29
C PRO A 913 5.81 20.32 -27.04
N HIS A 914 5.41 19.33 -27.85
CA HIS A 914 6.34 18.54 -28.65
C HIS A 914 5.74 18.08 -29.98
N GLN A 915 6.62 17.56 -30.83
CA GLN A 915 6.24 16.90 -32.08
C GLN A 915 5.81 15.45 -31.81
N GLY A 916 4.83 14.97 -32.58
CA GLY A 916 4.36 13.60 -32.53
C GLY A 916 3.73 13.23 -31.20
N ASP A 917 3.94 11.98 -30.78
CA ASP A 917 3.48 11.43 -29.50
C ASP A 917 4.58 11.50 -28.41
N TYR A 918 4.31 10.94 -27.23
CA TYR A 918 5.27 10.90 -26.13
C TYR A 918 6.63 10.25 -26.47
N ARG A 919 6.66 9.35 -27.49
CA ARG A 919 7.86 8.63 -27.92
C ARG A 919 8.74 9.54 -28.76
N VAL A 920 8.14 10.17 -29.77
CA VAL A 920 8.82 11.14 -30.66
C VAL A 920 9.25 12.38 -29.89
N GLY A 921 8.38 12.87 -29.00
CA GLY A 921 8.66 14.00 -28.11
C GLY A 921 9.63 13.68 -26.97
N GLU A 922 10.02 12.41 -26.77
CA GLU A 922 10.87 11.98 -25.65
C GLU A 922 10.38 12.47 -24.27
N VAL A 923 9.06 12.48 -24.04
CA VAL A 923 8.44 13.04 -22.82
C VAL A 923 9.03 12.40 -21.56
N TYR A 924 9.24 11.09 -21.60
CA TYR A 924 9.88 10.33 -20.52
C TYR A 924 11.26 10.90 -20.16
N LYS A 925 12.11 11.25 -21.14
CA LYS A 925 13.45 11.82 -20.84
C LYS A 925 13.32 13.15 -20.13
N ARG A 926 12.41 14.02 -20.59
CA ARG A 926 12.18 15.32 -19.96
C ARG A 926 11.68 15.15 -18.52
N ALA A 927 10.81 14.17 -18.28
CA ALA A 927 10.36 13.82 -16.93
C ALA A 927 11.51 13.35 -16.02
N TYR A 928 12.39 12.47 -16.51
CA TYR A 928 13.57 12.03 -15.75
C TYR A 928 14.58 13.18 -15.53
N GLU A 929 14.77 14.07 -16.50
CA GLU A 929 15.65 15.24 -16.35
C GLU A 929 15.19 16.18 -15.23
N VAL A 930 13.89 16.49 -15.17
CA VAL A 930 13.36 17.36 -14.11
C VAL A 930 13.25 16.66 -12.75
N TRP A 931 13.02 15.34 -12.73
CA TRP A 931 12.94 14.57 -11.49
C TRP A 931 14.33 14.29 -10.89
N SER A 932 15.29 13.88 -11.71
CA SER A 932 16.66 13.56 -11.28
C SER A 932 17.47 14.83 -10.99
N GLY A 933 17.34 15.85 -11.84
CA GLY A 933 18.19 17.04 -11.84
C GLY A 933 19.66 16.75 -12.14
N ALA A 934 20.46 17.77 -12.41
CA ALA A 934 21.92 17.68 -12.38
C ALA A 934 22.44 18.18 -11.03
N ARG A 935 23.58 17.66 -10.57
CA ARG A 935 24.19 18.03 -9.27
C ARG A 935 25.60 18.57 -9.47
N TRP A 936 26.08 19.37 -8.55
CA TRP A 936 27.45 19.90 -8.65
C TRP A 936 28.13 19.94 -7.29
N VAL A 937 29.47 19.84 -7.31
CA VAL A 937 30.33 20.07 -6.14
C VAL A 937 31.53 20.93 -6.54
N THR A 938 32.10 21.63 -5.57
CA THR A 938 33.35 22.38 -5.75
C THR A 938 34.52 21.48 -5.40
N LYS A 939 35.43 21.23 -6.35
CA LYS A 939 36.63 20.42 -6.12
C LYS A 939 37.53 21.08 -5.07
N ASP A 940 37.99 20.31 -4.07
CA ASP A 940 38.85 20.81 -2.99
C ASP A 940 40.30 20.26 -3.03
N SER A 941 40.57 19.22 -3.84
CA SER A 941 41.89 18.62 -4.00
C SER A 941 42.65 19.13 -5.24
N ILE A 942 43.98 18.91 -5.27
CA ILE A 942 44.83 19.16 -6.45
C ILE A 942 45.03 17.83 -7.21
N GLY A 943 44.90 17.88 -8.53
CA GLY A 943 45.15 16.73 -9.42
C GLY A 943 44.03 15.70 -9.41
N GLY A 944 44.29 14.55 -10.04
CA GLY A 944 43.36 13.44 -10.22
C GLY A 944 43.83 12.53 -11.36
N PHE A 945 43.27 11.32 -11.44
CA PHE A 945 43.58 10.38 -12.53
C PHE A 945 42.46 10.30 -13.58
N LEU A 946 41.27 10.83 -13.26
CA LEU A 946 40.14 10.88 -14.17
C LEU A 946 40.24 12.11 -15.07
N PRO A 947 39.77 12.03 -16.33
CA PRO A 947 39.78 13.17 -17.23
C PRO A 947 38.85 14.29 -16.72
N PRO A 948 39.08 15.56 -17.11
CA PRO A 948 38.22 16.70 -16.77
C PRO A 948 36.76 16.60 -17.23
N THR A 949 36.46 15.72 -18.17
CA THR A 949 35.10 15.42 -18.64
C THR A 949 35.03 13.93 -18.90
N GLY A 950 33.98 13.27 -18.42
CA GLY A 950 33.87 11.82 -18.45
C GLY A 950 32.44 11.33 -18.61
N SER A 951 32.29 10.10 -19.09
CA SER A 951 31.03 9.38 -19.26
C SER A 951 31.25 7.90 -18.94
N PHE A 952 30.29 7.26 -18.28
CA PHE A 952 30.40 5.88 -17.84
C PHE A 952 29.52 4.91 -18.64
N ILE A 953 28.22 5.19 -18.74
CA ILE A 953 27.24 4.34 -19.45
C ILE A 953 26.35 5.24 -20.31
N GLU A 954 26.10 4.80 -21.53
CA GLU A 954 25.20 5.46 -22.48
C GLU A 954 24.17 4.44 -22.98
N VAL A 955 22.91 4.86 -23.03
CA VAL A 955 21.82 4.09 -23.66
C VAL A 955 21.18 4.90 -24.78
N PRO A 956 20.74 4.23 -25.87
CA PRO A 956 19.99 4.88 -26.92
C PRO A 956 18.56 5.24 -26.48
N ASN A 957 17.88 6.00 -27.33
CA ASN A 957 16.46 6.34 -27.18
C ASN A 957 15.58 5.08 -27.11
N GLY A 958 14.51 5.14 -26.31
CA GLY A 958 13.55 4.04 -26.16
C GLY A 958 13.85 3.07 -25.00
N VAL A 959 14.95 3.29 -24.27
CA VAL A 959 15.31 2.55 -23.05
C VAL A 959 15.67 3.51 -21.93
N VAL A 960 15.26 3.16 -20.72
CA VAL A 960 15.60 3.90 -19.50
C VAL A 960 16.39 2.99 -18.56
N ILE A 961 17.48 3.51 -17.99
CA ILE A 961 18.13 2.90 -16.82
C ILE A 961 17.42 3.40 -15.57
N GLU A 962 16.68 2.53 -14.92
CA GLU A 962 15.98 2.86 -13.68
C GLU A 962 16.96 2.93 -12.50
N CYS A 963 17.85 1.93 -12.38
CA CYS A 963 18.77 1.82 -11.25
C CYS A 963 20.15 1.28 -11.67
N ILE A 964 21.19 1.80 -11.00
CA ILE A 964 22.55 1.26 -10.97
C ILE A 964 22.95 1.12 -9.51
N LYS A 965 23.27 -0.09 -9.06
CA LYS A 965 23.66 -0.38 -7.68
C LYS A 965 24.64 -1.54 -7.63
N LEU A 966 25.25 -1.80 -6.48
CA LEU A 966 25.87 -3.10 -6.26
C LEU A 966 24.82 -4.18 -5.93
N SER A 967 25.06 -5.40 -6.39
CA SER A 967 24.23 -6.57 -6.09
C SER A 967 24.19 -6.85 -4.59
N GLU A 968 23.06 -7.31 -4.08
CA GLU A 968 22.87 -7.63 -2.66
C GLU A 968 23.79 -8.76 -2.17
N ASP A 969 24.24 -9.64 -3.07
CA ASP A 969 25.23 -10.70 -2.79
C ASP A 969 26.69 -10.30 -3.11
N ARG A 970 26.91 -9.02 -3.46
CA ARG A 970 28.22 -8.42 -3.77
C ARG A 970 28.98 -9.10 -4.92
N ARG A 971 28.28 -9.73 -5.87
CA ARG A 971 28.87 -10.39 -7.05
C ARG A 971 29.10 -9.47 -8.24
N GLY A 972 28.52 -8.27 -8.25
CA GLY A 972 28.71 -7.31 -9.33
C GLY A 972 27.84 -6.06 -9.21
N ILE A 973 27.73 -5.36 -10.33
CA ILE A 973 26.91 -4.15 -10.48
C ILE A 973 25.62 -4.54 -11.15
N VAL A 974 24.50 -4.22 -10.52
CA VAL A 974 23.17 -4.40 -11.07
C VAL A 974 22.81 -3.15 -11.87
N VAL A 975 22.44 -3.33 -13.14
CA VAL A 975 21.85 -2.30 -14.00
C VAL A 975 20.45 -2.77 -14.39
N ARG A 976 19.43 -2.04 -13.98
CA ARG A 976 18.03 -2.35 -14.31
C ARG A 976 17.54 -1.40 -15.38
N LEU A 977 17.07 -1.97 -16.49
CA LEU A 977 16.62 -1.24 -17.66
C LEU A 977 15.19 -1.64 -18.04
N TYR A 978 14.44 -0.73 -18.67
CA TYR A 978 13.17 -1.08 -19.30
C TYR A 978 12.97 -0.37 -20.64
N GLU A 979 12.27 -1.03 -21.57
CA GLU A 979 11.83 -0.46 -22.83
C GLU A 979 10.57 0.39 -22.61
N VAL A 980 10.54 1.62 -23.16
CA VAL A 980 9.47 2.60 -22.86
C VAL A 980 8.53 2.86 -24.06
N ASP A 981 8.92 2.47 -25.26
CA ASP A 981 8.12 2.73 -26.48
C ASP A 981 6.97 1.73 -26.66
N GLY A 982 7.03 0.53 -26.07
CA GLY A 982 6.07 -0.55 -26.27
C GLY A 982 6.21 -1.26 -27.62
N SER A 983 7.39 -1.17 -28.24
CA SER A 983 7.60 -1.60 -29.63
C SER A 983 8.45 -2.86 -29.76
N GLY A 984 9.25 -3.19 -28.74
CA GLY A 984 10.15 -4.35 -28.73
C GLY A 984 11.29 -4.19 -29.73
N LYS A 985 12.46 -3.76 -29.24
CA LYS A 985 13.61 -3.42 -30.08
C LYS A 985 14.91 -3.94 -29.46
N SER A 986 15.95 -4.01 -30.28
CA SER A 986 17.32 -4.22 -29.81
C SER A 986 18.02 -2.88 -29.61
N PHE A 987 18.79 -2.78 -28.54
CA PHE A 987 19.52 -1.57 -28.18
C PHE A 987 20.97 -1.89 -27.85
N ASP A 988 21.87 -1.04 -28.30
CA ASP A 988 23.30 -1.16 -28.00
C ASP A 988 23.61 -0.41 -26.70
N LEU A 989 23.82 -1.17 -25.62
CA LEU A 989 24.28 -0.65 -24.35
C LEU A 989 25.80 -0.43 -24.43
N LYS A 990 26.25 0.82 -24.27
CA LYS A 990 27.67 1.15 -24.18
C LYS A 990 28.10 1.20 -22.72
N LEU A 991 29.16 0.49 -22.39
CA LEU A 991 29.69 0.40 -21.03
C LEU A 991 31.21 0.16 -21.05
N PRO A 992 31.92 0.21 -19.92
CA PRO A 992 33.35 -0.09 -19.90
C PRO A 992 33.65 -1.55 -20.30
N GLY A 993 34.57 -1.76 -21.24
CA GLY A 993 34.80 -3.06 -21.91
C GLY A 993 35.54 -4.15 -21.14
N TYR A 994 35.47 -4.17 -19.80
CA TYR A 994 36.22 -5.10 -18.94
C TYR A 994 35.32 -5.93 -18.00
N PHE A 995 34.00 -5.90 -18.21
CA PHE A 995 33.03 -6.67 -17.44
C PHE A 995 32.61 -7.96 -18.16
N ASP A 996 32.40 -9.01 -17.38
CA ASP A 996 31.48 -10.09 -17.71
C ASP A 996 30.04 -9.63 -17.46
N ILE A 997 29.14 -9.94 -18.39
CA ILE A 997 27.77 -9.44 -18.39
C ILE A 997 26.79 -10.60 -18.32
N TYR A 998 25.93 -10.57 -17.32
CA TYR A 998 24.93 -11.60 -17.06
C TYR A 998 23.51 -11.02 -17.08
N GLU A 999 22.55 -11.75 -17.61
CA GLU A 999 21.13 -11.46 -17.36
C GLU A 999 20.72 -12.05 -16.02
N SER A 1000 19.95 -11.30 -15.23
CA SER A 1000 19.36 -11.76 -13.99
C SER A 1000 17.86 -11.44 -13.93
N ASN A 1001 17.16 -12.07 -13.00
CA ASN A 1001 15.80 -11.69 -12.66
C ASN A 1001 15.78 -10.43 -11.75
N ILE A 1002 14.58 -10.01 -11.31
CA ILE A 1002 14.42 -8.81 -10.47
C ILE A 1002 15.03 -8.98 -9.07
N LEU A 1003 15.19 -10.23 -8.61
CA LEU A 1003 15.80 -10.62 -7.35
C LEU A 1003 17.33 -10.78 -7.42
N GLU A 1004 17.90 -10.52 -8.61
CA GLU A 1004 19.33 -10.60 -8.93
C GLU A 1004 19.88 -12.02 -9.07
N ASP A 1005 19.02 -13.03 -9.21
CA ASP A 1005 19.48 -14.39 -9.53
C ASP A 1005 19.95 -14.43 -10.98
N ILE A 1006 21.20 -14.85 -11.20
CA ILE A 1006 21.80 -14.99 -12.53
C ILE A 1006 21.04 -16.06 -13.32
N VAL A 1007 20.59 -15.70 -14.52
CA VAL A 1007 19.90 -16.58 -15.46
C VAL A 1007 20.88 -17.11 -16.49
N GLU A 1008 21.59 -16.21 -17.18
CA GLU A 1008 22.55 -16.58 -18.22
C GLU A 1008 23.65 -15.52 -18.41
N ARG A 1009 24.75 -15.88 -19.06
CA ARG A 1009 25.81 -14.95 -19.45
C ARG A 1009 25.57 -14.44 -20.87
N ILE A 1010 25.52 -13.12 -21.02
CA ILE A 1010 25.27 -12.44 -22.30
C ILE A 1010 26.58 -12.18 -23.05
N ALA A 1011 27.60 -11.66 -22.37
CA ALA A 1011 28.85 -11.23 -23.00
C ALA A 1011 30.03 -11.19 -22.01
N THR A 1012 31.25 -11.08 -22.54
CA THR A 1012 32.50 -10.96 -21.77
C THR A 1012 33.40 -9.91 -22.43
N ASN A 1013 33.89 -8.95 -21.63
CA ASN A 1013 34.86 -7.91 -22.03
C ASN A 1013 34.45 -7.19 -23.32
N LYS A 1014 33.18 -6.76 -23.37
CA LYS A 1014 32.60 -5.99 -24.48
C LYS A 1014 32.27 -4.59 -24.01
N ASP A 1015 32.69 -3.61 -24.79
CA ASP A 1015 32.41 -2.18 -24.63
C ASP A 1015 31.04 -1.78 -25.19
N THR A 1016 30.45 -2.63 -26.03
CA THR A 1016 29.08 -2.50 -26.53
C THR A 1016 28.39 -3.86 -26.52
N VAL A 1017 27.19 -3.92 -25.95
CA VAL A 1017 26.36 -5.13 -25.92
C VAL A 1017 24.97 -4.86 -26.46
N ASN A 1018 24.58 -5.68 -27.43
CA ASN A 1018 23.24 -5.65 -28.00
C ASN A 1018 22.26 -6.39 -27.07
N LEU A 1019 21.33 -5.66 -26.49
CA LEU A 1019 20.26 -6.20 -25.65
C LEU A 1019 18.95 -6.16 -26.42
N ARG A 1020 18.28 -7.30 -26.56
CA ARG A 1020 16.97 -7.42 -27.22
C ARG A 1020 15.86 -7.35 -26.18
N PHE A 1021 14.92 -6.42 -26.35
CA PHE A 1021 13.76 -6.26 -25.49
C PHE A 1021 12.46 -6.68 -26.22
N LYS A 1022 11.54 -7.29 -25.48
CA LYS A 1022 10.12 -7.32 -25.84
C LYS A 1022 9.49 -5.93 -25.54
N PRO A 1023 8.29 -5.63 -26.08
CA PRO A 1023 7.54 -4.44 -25.69
C PRO A 1023 7.46 -4.30 -24.16
N PHE A 1024 7.82 -3.14 -23.62
CA PHE A 1024 7.77 -2.85 -22.19
C PHE A 1024 8.52 -3.86 -21.28
N GLU A 1025 9.52 -4.57 -21.80
CA GLU A 1025 10.28 -5.54 -21.00
C GLU A 1025 11.20 -4.83 -20.01
N VAL A 1026 11.23 -5.33 -18.77
CA VAL A 1026 12.20 -4.99 -17.73
C VAL A 1026 13.32 -6.02 -17.74
N LYS A 1027 14.55 -5.58 -17.97
CA LYS A 1027 15.77 -6.41 -17.89
C LYS A 1027 16.63 -5.99 -16.70
N THR A 1028 17.23 -6.99 -16.08
CA THR A 1028 18.24 -6.79 -15.02
C THR A 1028 19.53 -7.40 -15.52
N ILE A 1029 20.59 -6.60 -15.53
CA ILE A 1029 21.91 -7.01 -15.99
C ILE A 1029 22.87 -6.93 -14.81
N VAL A 1030 23.71 -7.95 -14.63
CA VAL A 1030 24.78 -7.96 -13.63
C VAL A 1030 26.12 -7.87 -14.34
N LEU A 1031 26.88 -6.81 -14.06
CA LEU A 1031 28.25 -6.61 -14.54
C LEU A 1031 29.22 -7.10 -13.46
N SER A 1032 29.95 -8.18 -13.74
CA SER A 1032 30.96 -8.74 -12.84
C SER A 1032 32.36 -8.44 -13.39
N ARG A 1033 33.33 -8.15 -12.52
CA ARG A 1033 34.72 -7.95 -12.96
C ARG A 1033 35.29 -9.27 -13.44
N SER A 1034 35.80 -9.29 -14.66
CA SER A 1034 36.67 -10.36 -15.15
C SER A 1034 37.94 -10.35 -14.28
N PHE A 1035 38.18 -11.41 -13.51
CA PHE A 1035 39.42 -11.57 -12.73
C PHE A 1035 40.63 -11.82 -13.62
#